data_AF-A0A4U5QZS2-F1
#
_entry.id   AF-A0A4U5QZS2-F1
#
_cell.length_a   1.000
_cell.length_b   1.000
_cell.length_c   1.000
_cell.angle_alpha   90.00
_cell.angle_beta   90.00
_cell.angle_gamma   90.00
#
_symmetry.space_group_name_H-M   'P 1'
#
loop_
_entity.id
_entity.type
_entity.pdbx_description
1 polymer ?
#
loop_
_entity_poly.entity_id
_entity_poly.type
_entity_poly.pdbx_seq_one_letter_code
_entity_poly.pdbx_strand_id
1 'polypeptide(L)'
;MELVQGFPLLFQQFKALFKKNLLLSWRNKSATFLQLFSSFFFMFLLFGIEKASDSRSKATTGYKTVTNPQPTWESPIPPCEEKFYVKLPCYDFVWSGNDSSRIGNIVTAIMNNNPNRQIPSGKVKSFKTPEEVDDWLFRNPMQVPGALHFVDVSPSLITYGLQTNSTPIVRRGHYEDPTFKFQIPLQIAAEREIARSIIGVPTFTWSVGLTEFAHPAKPTFSAVATVGPAFFLAFTMFGFVLQISNLVAEKELKLRQAMNMTGLYESAYWTSWIIWEGIITFISSLLLVLFGMMFQFDFFKKNSFGVLFFVFFLFQVNMIGFAFMLSTFISKASSGTTMGFSIFIVGFMTQIVTIAGFPYKKSISAFLRIIWSFFPPNLLAKAVNVLSDASSTPEALGISWKGRSKCPPDVNDCVMTINDVYTWLICLFVLWFALAIYLDNIFPNVSGVRKSVFYFFKPGYWTGKGGDKVEEGGMCSCITDIPQQEHIVPDDEDVLEEENVVKNDARDGTVNPDIAVQIRGLGKTYPGATHIGCFKCKKTSPYHAVRDLWVNFTKDQLFCLLGPNGAGKTTTINCLTGITPVTGGDALVYGHSVRSTVGMSGIRKIIGVCPQFDILWDALSGEEHLELFASIKGLPPASIKSVARESLAQVKLTESAKVRARSYSGGMRRRLSVAISLLGDPKLIILDEPTTGMDPISRRHVWDIIQNTKKGRAIVLTTHSMEEADILSDRIGIMAKGRLRCIGNSIRLKSKFGTGFIANVRFGDTNGGHTPARTPVDTSSVHHEAVKKFFKSHLDVTPTEETRSFLTFVIPHDKESILKNFFAELQARQREFNVSDIQLGLATLEEVFLNIAKKAELESAAAEGKMVTLDLTSGKSVQIPVGARFVGVPETSSPESPGGTMVEVYWEQDDSGSLCISRHSAEMPVPYNVQPLPSEPQLLARTNILGGQRRGLVYGLVYDSDQIIAAQS
;
A
#
# COMPACT_ATOMS: atom_id res chain seq x y z
N MET A 1 -5.85 39.45 -1.12
CA MET A 1 -5.59 38.99 -2.50
C MET A 1 -6.84 38.28 -3.00
N GLU A 2 -7.39 38.66 -4.16
CA GLU A 2 -8.56 37.95 -4.72
C GLU A 2 -8.14 36.64 -5.39
N LEU A 3 -8.76 35.53 -4.99
CA LEU A 3 -8.53 34.21 -5.56
C LEU A 3 -9.36 34.03 -6.83
N VAL A 4 -8.79 33.38 -7.85
CA VAL A 4 -9.46 32.98 -9.09
C VAL A 4 -10.56 31.97 -8.77
N GLN A 5 -11.73 32.09 -9.38
CA GLN A 5 -12.89 31.21 -9.11
C GLN A 5 -13.51 30.65 -10.40
N GLY A 6 -14.42 29.67 -10.24
CA GLY A 6 -15.20 29.11 -11.33
C GLY A 6 -14.38 28.32 -12.36
N PHE A 7 -14.77 28.43 -13.64
CA PHE A 7 -14.14 27.71 -14.75
C PHE A 7 -12.64 28.07 -14.95
N PRO A 8 -12.20 29.33 -14.84
CA PRO A 8 -10.78 29.67 -14.86
C PRO A 8 -9.94 28.93 -13.81
N LEU A 9 -10.48 28.78 -12.59
CA LEU A 9 -9.80 28.02 -11.52
C LEU A 9 -9.70 26.54 -11.88
N LEU A 10 -10.77 25.93 -12.40
CA LEU A 10 -10.75 24.54 -12.84
C LEU A 10 -9.67 24.29 -13.91
N PHE A 11 -9.55 25.18 -14.89
CA PHE A 11 -8.52 25.08 -15.93
C PHE A 11 -7.10 25.29 -15.36
N GLN A 12 -6.93 26.22 -14.43
CA GLN A 12 -5.67 26.44 -13.74
C GLN A 12 -5.25 25.21 -12.91
N GLN A 13 -6.17 24.64 -12.14
CA GLN A 13 -5.96 23.42 -11.36
C GLN A 13 -5.58 22.25 -12.27
N PHE A 14 -6.32 22.05 -13.37
CA PHE A 14 -6.01 21.04 -14.39
C PHE A 14 -4.58 21.22 -14.95
N LYS A 15 -4.22 22.43 -15.38
CA LYS A 15 -2.89 22.72 -15.93
C LYS A 15 -1.77 22.45 -14.92
N ALA A 16 -1.98 22.80 -13.65
CA ALA A 16 -1.01 22.57 -12.58
C ALA A 16 -0.82 21.06 -12.30
N LEU A 17 -1.91 20.31 -12.20
CA LEU A 17 -1.87 18.85 -12.00
C LEU A 17 -1.30 18.11 -13.22
N PHE A 18 -1.57 18.60 -14.42
CA PHE A 18 -0.99 18.07 -15.65
C PHE A 18 0.53 18.29 -15.68
N LYS A 19 1.00 19.50 -15.35
CA LYS A 19 2.43 19.83 -15.18
C LYS A 19 3.07 18.94 -14.10
N LYS A 20 2.37 18.68 -12.99
CA LYS A 20 2.80 17.75 -11.93
C LYS A 20 3.02 16.34 -12.50
N ASN A 21 2.02 15.77 -13.17
CA ASN A 21 2.11 14.42 -13.77
C ASN A 21 3.28 14.31 -14.76
N LEU A 22 3.44 15.32 -15.61
CA LEU A 22 4.57 15.43 -16.54
C LEU A 22 5.93 15.42 -15.81
N LEU A 23 6.09 16.23 -14.77
CA LEU A 23 7.34 16.31 -14.00
C LEU A 23 7.65 15.00 -13.27
N LEU A 24 6.64 14.34 -12.71
CA LEU A 24 6.79 13.04 -12.03
C LEU A 24 7.28 11.98 -13.02
N SER A 25 6.66 11.88 -14.20
CA SER A 25 7.06 10.93 -15.24
C SER A 25 8.44 11.25 -15.83
N TRP A 26 8.76 12.53 -16.06
CA TRP A 26 10.06 12.97 -16.56
C TRP A 26 11.20 12.63 -15.59
N ARG A 27 10.96 12.75 -14.28
CA ARG A 27 11.97 12.47 -13.24
C ARG A 27 12.11 10.97 -12.96
N ASN A 28 11.05 10.20 -13.17
CA ASN A 28 11.11 8.74 -13.11
C ASN A 28 11.46 8.14 -14.49
N LYS A 29 12.65 8.49 -15.01
CA LYS A 29 13.09 8.12 -16.36
C LYS A 29 13.07 6.61 -16.61
N SER A 30 13.47 5.81 -15.63
CA SER A 30 13.52 4.35 -15.78
C SER A 30 12.14 3.74 -15.98
N ALA A 31 11.14 4.17 -15.19
CA ALA A 31 9.77 3.68 -15.33
C ALA A 31 9.15 4.13 -16.65
N THR A 32 9.30 5.41 -17.01
CA THR A 32 8.76 5.95 -18.26
C THR A 32 9.43 5.33 -19.49
N PHE A 33 10.75 5.10 -19.45
CA PHE A 33 11.48 4.41 -20.51
C PHE A 33 10.99 2.96 -20.66
N LEU A 34 10.84 2.23 -19.55
CA LEU A 34 10.33 0.86 -19.57
C LEU A 34 8.90 0.80 -20.13
N GLN A 35 8.03 1.76 -19.76
CA GLN A 35 6.66 1.84 -20.25
C GLN A 35 6.56 2.13 -21.76
N LEU A 36 7.45 2.96 -22.31
CA LEU A 36 7.40 3.36 -23.73
C LEU A 36 8.20 2.45 -24.66
N PHE A 37 9.35 1.94 -24.20
CA PHE A 37 10.31 1.20 -25.04
C PHE A 37 10.38 -0.31 -24.76
N SER A 38 9.64 -0.83 -23.78
CA SER A 38 9.58 -2.29 -23.56
C SER A 38 9.19 -3.06 -24.83
N SER A 39 8.26 -2.52 -25.63
CA SER A 39 7.83 -3.12 -26.89
C SER A 39 9.00 -3.37 -27.85
N PHE A 40 10.00 -2.48 -27.93
CA PHE A 40 11.19 -2.68 -28.77
C PHE A 40 11.95 -3.96 -28.38
N PHE A 41 12.19 -4.16 -27.09
CA PHE A 41 12.95 -5.32 -26.59
C PHE A 41 12.23 -6.64 -26.88
N PHE A 42 10.91 -6.71 -26.63
CA PHE A 42 10.13 -7.90 -26.93
C PHE A 42 10.01 -8.15 -28.44
N MET A 43 9.88 -7.11 -29.26
CA MET A 43 9.88 -7.24 -30.71
C MET A 43 11.23 -7.74 -31.24
N PHE A 44 12.34 -7.25 -30.68
CA PHE A 44 13.67 -7.74 -31.03
C PHE A 44 13.84 -9.22 -30.67
N LEU A 45 13.33 -9.65 -29.51
CA LEU A 45 13.37 -11.06 -29.11
C LEU A 45 12.50 -11.93 -30.03
N LEU A 46 11.29 -11.48 -30.38
CA LEU A 46 10.45 -12.17 -31.39
C LEU A 46 11.15 -12.27 -32.74
N PHE A 47 11.86 -11.22 -33.16
CA PHE A 47 12.61 -11.22 -34.41
C PHE A 47 13.73 -12.25 -34.38
N GLY A 48 14.44 -12.36 -33.25
CA GLY A 48 15.45 -13.40 -33.03
C GLY A 48 14.88 -14.82 -33.13
N ILE A 49 13.71 -15.07 -32.52
CA ILE A 49 13.02 -16.37 -32.59
C ILE A 49 12.60 -16.68 -34.03
N GLU A 50 11.99 -15.72 -34.74
CA GLU A 50 11.57 -15.89 -36.13
C GLU A 50 12.77 -16.23 -37.03
N LYS A 51 13.87 -15.48 -36.92
CA LYS A 51 15.09 -15.72 -37.72
C LYS A 51 15.76 -17.04 -37.39
N ALA A 52 15.73 -17.48 -36.13
CA ALA A 52 16.23 -18.79 -35.74
C ALA A 52 15.36 -19.92 -36.34
N SER A 53 14.04 -19.76 -36.33
CA SER A 53 13.07 -20.69 -36.93
C SER A 53 13.25 -20.80 -38.45
N ASP A 54 13.37 -19.66 -39.14
CA ASP A 54 13.62 -19.59 -40.58
C ASP A 54 14.92 -20.28 -40.96
N SER A 55 15.99 -20.03 -40.20
CA SER A 55 17.31 -20.64 -40.43
C SER A 55 17.26 -22.16 -40.31
N ARG A 56 16.55 -22.68 -39.30
CA ARG A 56 16.33 -24.13 -39.11
C ARG A 56 15.54 -24.73 -40.28
N SER A 57 14.51 -24.04 -40.75
CA SER A 57 13.61 -24.56 -41.80
C SER A 57 14.30 -24.64 -43.18
N LYS A 58 15.28 -23.77 -43.45
CA LYS A 58 16.02 -23.75 -44.73
C LYS A 58 16.84 -25.03 -45.02
N ALA A 59 17.20 -25.79 -43.98
CA ALA A 59 18.07 -26.96 -44.09
C ALA A 59 17.38 -28.21 -44.68
N THR A 60 16.05 -28.22 -44.80
CA THR A 60 15.28 -29.39 -45.27
C THR A 60 14.46 -29.04 -46.51
N THR A 61 14.40 -29.92 -47.51
CA THR A 61 13.59 -29.72 -48.73
C THR A 61 12.10 -29.62 -48.42
N GLY A 62 11.62 -30.27 -47.35
CA GLY A 62 10.22 -30.24 -46.90
C GLY A 62 9.60 -28.85 -46.61
N TYR A 63 10.42 -27.82 -46.40
CA TYR A 63 9.95 -26.42 -46.22
C TYR A 63 10.16 -25.56 -47.47
N LYS A 64 10.54 -26.16 -48.60
CA LYS A 64 10.65 -25.52 -49.90
C LYS A 64 9.58 -26.12 -50.82
N THR A 65 9.08 -25.30 -51.73
CA THR A 65 8.23 -25.81 -52.81
C THR A 65 9.15 -26.42 -53.86
N VAL A 66 9.04 -27.74 -54.04
CA VAL A 66 9.83 -28.49 -55.02
C VAL A 66 8.90 -28.91 -56.15
N THR A 67 9.10 -28.34 -57.34
CA THR A 67 8.28 -28.60 -58.53
C THR A 67 8.91 -29.61 -59.48
N ASN A 68 10.24 -29.73 -59.50
CA ASN A 68 10.97 -30.68 -60.33
C ASN A 68 12.21 -31.25 -59.60
N PRO A 69 12.03 -32.31 -58.80
CA PRO A 69 13.13 -32.92 -58.04
C PRO A 69 14.09 -33.69 -58.96
N GLN A 70 15.40 -33.53 -58.76
CA GLN A 70 16.42 -34.22 -59.55
C GLN A 70 16.78 -35.59 -58.95
N PRO A 71 16.97 -36.64 -59.76
CA PRO A 71 17.36 -37.96 -59.28
C PRO A 71 18.77 -37.96 -58.69
N THR A 72 18.92 -38.54 -57.50
CA THR A 72 20.22 -38.89 -56.94
C THR A 72 20.62 -40.27 -57.43
N TRP A 73 21.71 -40.35 -58.19
CA TRP A 73 22.27 -41.59 -58.73
C TRP A 73 23.41 -42.11 -57.85
N GLU A 74 23.47 -43.43 -57.67
CA GLU A 74 24.63 -44.13 -57.08
C GLU A 74 25.15 -43.52 -55.76
N SER A 75 24.33 -43.59 -54.72
CA SER A 75 24.75 -43.12 -53.39
C SER A 75 25.80 -44.05 -52.77
N PRO A 76 26.98 -43.56 -52.37
CA PRO A 76 28.00 -44.39 -51.74
C PRO A 76 27.59 -44.76 -50.31
N ILE A 77 28.11 -45.88 -49.79
CA ILE A 77 28.06 -46.16 -48.35
C ILE A 77 28.97 -45.13 -47.66
N PRO A 78 28.43 -44.20 -46.84
CA PRO A 78 29.24 -43.13 -46.25
C PRO A 78 30.09 -43.67 -45.10
N PRO A 79 31.26 -43.05 -44.82
CA PRO A 79 32.07 -43.38 -43.66
C PRO A 79 31.28 -43.22 -42.37
N CYS A 80 31.52 -44.11 -41.41
CA CYS A 80 30.86 -44.06 -40.11
C CYS A 80 31.16 -42.76 -39.34
N GLU A 81 32.28 -42.10 -39.60
CA GLU A 81 32.66 -40.80 -39.00
C GLU A 81 31.77 -39.64 -39.40
N GLU A 82 31.14 -39.70 -40.58
CA GLU A 82 30.26 -38.64 -41.09
C GLU A 82 28.82 -38.73 -40.54
N LYS A 83 28.51 -39.80 -39.80
CA LYS A 83 27.17 -40.04 -39.26
C LYS A 83 26.97 -39.36 -37.94
N PHE A 84 25.79 -38.76 -37.75
CA PHE A 84 25.53 -37.99 -36.54
C PHE A 84 25.42 -38.82 -35.26
N TYR A 85 25.27 -40.13 -35.39
CA TYR A 85 24.89 -41.03 -34.30
C TYR A 85 25.90 -42.15 -34.00
N VAL A 86 27.05 -42.18 -34.67
CA VAL A 86 28.06 -43.24 -34.46
C VAL A 86 29.20 -42.74 -33.56
N LYS A 87 29.57 -43.53 -32.55
CA LYS A 87 30.67 -43.27 -31.61
C LYS A 87 31.97 -43.89 -32.14
N LEU A 88 33.08 -43.17 -31.98
CA LEU A 88 34.42 -43.66 -32.29
C LEU A 88 34.94 -44.59 -31.17
N PRO A 89 35.64 -45.69 -31.48
CA PRO A 89 35.92 -46.22 -32.82
C PRO A 89 34.67 -46.82 -33.48
N CYS A 90 34.57 -46.69 -34.81
CA CYS A 90 33.37 -47.08 -35.56
C CYS A 90 33.67 -47.93 -36.81
N TYR A 91 32.65 -48.69 -37.23
CA TYR A 91 32.62 -49.52 -38.43
C TYR A 91 31.58 -48.97 -39.43
N ASP A 92 31.87 -49.06 -40.72
CA ASP A 92 30.99 -48.61 -41.81
C ASP A 92 29.77 -49.54 -41.96
N PHE A 93 29.98 -50.85 -41.82
CA PHE A 93 28.96 -51.87 -41.61
C PHE A 93 29.59 -53.14 -41.01
N VAL A 94 28.77 -54.03 -40.46
CA VAL A 94 29.20 -55.38 -40.02
C VAL A 94 28.45 -56.47 -40.79
N TRP A 95 28.92 -57.70 -40.78
CA TRP A 95 28.23 -58.78 -41.48
C TRP A 95 28.40 -60.17 -40.87
N SER A 96 27.44 -61.07 -41.11
CA SER A 96 27.50 -62.49 -40.75
C SER A 96 27.52 -63.42 -41.96
N GLY A 97 28.03 -64.65 -41.79
CA GLY A 97 28.18 -65.64 -42.86
C GLY A 97 29.64 -65.86 -43.29
N ASN A 98 30.61 -65.54 -42.43
CA ASN A 98 32.04 -65.61 -42.74
C ASN A 98 32.59 -67.03 -42.97
N ASP A 99 31.79 -68.07 -42.70
CA ASP A 99 32.17 -69.45 -42.96
C ASP A 99 32.18 -69.80 -44.46
N SER A 100 31.54 -68.99 -45.33
CA SER A 100 31.58 -69.14 -46.79
C SER A 100 32.61 -68.21 -47.44
N SER A 101 33.58 -68.79 -48.16
CA SER A 101 34.56 -68.03 -48.96
C SER A 101 33.90 -67.22 -50.08
N ARG A 102 32.74 -67.68 -50.59
CA ARG A 102 31.94 -66.98 -51.59
C ARG A 102 31.36 -65.68 -51.02
N ILE A 103 30.79 -65.72 -49.81
CA ILE A 103 30.28 -64.52 -49.12
C ILE A 103 31.44 -63.56 -48.82
N GLY A 104 32.60 -64.07 -48.36
CA GLY A 104 33.80 -63.26 -48.15
C GLY A 104 34.26 -62.50 -49.40
N ASN A 105 34.20 -63.15 -50.58
CA ASN A 105 34.50 -62.50 -51.87
C ASN A 105 33.47 -61.43 -52.24
N ILE A 106 32.17 -61.66 -51.97
CA ILE A 106 31.09 -60.68 -52.20
C ILE A 106 31.32 -59.44 -51.33
N VAL A 107 31.58 -59.60 -50.04
CA VAL A 107 31.80 -58.46 -49.14
C VAL A 107 33.08 -57.69 -49.51
N THR A 108 34.13 -58.39 -49.91
CA THR A 108 35.36 -57.76 -50.44
C THR A 108 35.06 -56.95 -51.70
N ALA A 109 34.19 -57.44 -52.58
CA ALA A 109 33.75 -56.71 -53.75
C ALA A 109 32.87 -55.49 -53.39
N ILE A 110 32.00 -55.58 -52.37
CA ILE A 110 31.21 -54.45 -51.85
C ILE A 110 32.16 -53.33 -51.40
N MET A 111 33.22 -53.70 -50.67
CA MET A 111 34.21 -52.74 -50.17
C MET A 111 35.02 -52.08 -51.28
N ASN A 112 35.46 -52.84 -52.28
CA ASN A 112 36.29 -52.35 -53.38
C ASN A 112 35.50 -51.53 -54.41
N ASN A 113 34.22 -51.86 -54.62
CA ASN A 113 33.36 -51.24 -55.63
C ASN A 113 32.43 -50.16 -55.02
N ASN A 114 32.64 -49.74 -53.78
CA ASN A 114 31.85 -48.65 -53.19
C ASN A 114 32.15 -47.34 -53.94
N PRO A 115 31.12 -46.64 -54.49
CA PRO A 115 31.32 -45.43 -55.28
C PRO A 115 32.09 -44.36 -54.49
N ASN A 116 32.92 -43.57 -55.17
CA ASN A 116 33.69 -42.44 -54.60
C ASN A 116 34.70 -42.76 -53.47
N ARG A 117 34.66 -43.94 -52.84
CA ARG A 117 35.55 -44.35 -51.75
C ARG A 117 35.57 -45.87 -51.57
N GLN A 118 36.75 -46.48 -51.64
CA GLN A 118 36.96 -47.87 -51.21
C GLN A 118 36.88 -47.98 -49.68
N ILE A 119 36.16 -48.98 -49.17
CA ILE A 119 35.98 -49.18 -47.73
C ILE A 119 37.18 -49.95 -47.17
N PRO A 120 37.94 -49.41 -46.20
CA PRO A 120 39.08 -50.10 -45.61
C PRO A 120 38.67 -51.36 -44.84
N SER A 121 39.51 -52.40 -44.83
CA SER A 121 39.25 -53.65 -44.07
C SER A 121 39.08 -53.44 -42.57
N GLY A 122 39.76 -52.44 -41.99
CA GLY A 122 39.56 -52.06 -40.57
C GLY A 122 38.21 -51.42 -40.25
N LYS A 123 37.39 -51.10 -41.27
CA LYS A 123 36.06 -50.47 -41.14
C LYS A 123 34.91 -51.45 -41.33
N VAL A 124 35.18 -52.73 -41.57
CA VAL A 124 34.16 -53.77 -41.68
C VAL A 124 34.51 -54.90 -40.72
N LYS A 125 33.53 -55.40 -39.97
CA LYS A 125 33.71 -56.50 -39.03
C LYS A 125 32.85 -57.70 -39.42
N SER A 126 33.44 -58.89 -39.43
CA SER A 126 32.77 -60.14 -39.78
C SER A 126 32.44 -60.99 -38.56
N PHE A 127 31.38 -61.77 -38.67
CA PHE A 127 30.87 -62.71 -37.67
C PHE A 127 30.43 -64.01 -38.37
N LYS A 128 30.29 -65.10 -37.61
CA LYS A 128 29.82 -66.37 -38.18
C LYS A 128 28.32 -66.39 -38.34
N THR A 129 27.59 -66.15 -37.26
CA THR A 129 26.12 -66.21 -37.24
C THR A 129 25.48 -64.85 -36.97
N PRO A 130 24.20 -64.65 -37.35
CA PRO A 130 23.46 -63.45 -37.00
C PRO A 130 23.38 -63.17 -35.49
N GLU A 131 23.29 -64.21 -34.66
CA GLU A 131 23.21 -64.06 -33.20
C GLU A 131 24.48 -63.44 -32.60
N GLU A 132 25.66 -63.79 -33.15
CA GLU A 132 26.92 -63.16 -32.73
C GLU A 132 26.96 -61.65 -33.06
N VAL A 133 26.34 -61.26 -34.19
CA VAL A 133 26.19 -59.85 -34.56
C VAL A 133 25.28 -59.14 -33.57
N ASP A 134 24.13 -59.73 -33.24
CA ASP A 134 23.18 -59.18 -32.27
C ASP A 134 23.81 -59.00 -30.88
N ASP A 135 24.52 -60.02 -30.39
CA ASP A 135 25.26 -59.95 -29.12
C ASP A 135 26.35 -58.87 -29.13
N TRP A 136 26.98 -58.64 -30.28
CA TRP A 136 27.98 -57.59 -30.43
C TRP A 136 27.35 -56.21 -30.52
N LEU A 137 26.25 -56.06 -31.28
CA LEU A 137 25.46 -54.84 -31.39
C LEU A 137 24.89 -54.43 -30.04
N PHE A 138 24.39 -55.38 -29.25
CA PHE A 138 23.90 -55.14 -27.89
C PHE A 138 24.98 -54.56 -26.98
N ARG A 139 26.21 -55.08 -27.10
CA ARG A 139 27.38 -54.56 -26.37
C ARG A 139 27.93 -53.24 -26.94
N ASN A 140 27.63 -52.92 -28.20
CA ASN A 140 28.18 -51.78 -28.93
C ASN A 140 27.11 -51.00 -29.75
N PRO A 141 26.03 -50.51 -29.13
CA PRO A 141 24.78 -50.10 -29.81
C PRO A 141 24.90 -48.87 -30.72
N MET A 142 26.05 -48.19 -30.73
CA MET A 142 26.29 -46.97 -31.50
C MET A 142 27.66 -46.96 -32.18
N GLN A 143 28.29 -48.12 -32.40
CA GLN A 143 29.59 -48.21 -33.10
C GLN A 143 29.46 -48.58 -34.59
N VAL A 144 28.27 -48.98 -35.03
CA VAL A 144 27.99 -49.30 -36.42
C VAL A 144 26.59 -48.79 -36.80
N PRO A 145 26.39 -48.32 -38.04
CA PRO A 145 25.09 -47.89 -38.54
C PRO A 145 24.14 -49.05 -38.92
N GLY A 146 24.67 -50.24 -39.22
CA GLY A 146 23.89 -51.45 -39.48
C GLY A 146 24.75 -52.65 -39.93
N ALA A 147 24.08 -53.77 -40.16
CA ALA A 147 24.66 -55.07 -40.44
C ALA A 147 24.00 -55.75 -41.66
N LEU A 148 24.78 -56.60 -42.35
CA LEU A 148 24.34 -57.50 -43.41
C LEU A 148 24.43 -58.96 -42.95
N HIS A 149 23.35 -59.71 -43.08
CA HIS A 149 23.35 -61.12 -42.73
C HIS A 149 23.25 -61.95 -43.99
N PHE A 150 24.29 -62.70 -44.33
CA PHE A 150 24.27 -63.57 -45.51
C PHE A 150 24.10 -65.02 -45.11
N VAL A 151 23.34 -65.77 -45.92
CA VAL A 151 23.24 -67.22 -45.85
C VAL A 151 23.40 -67.78 -47.27
N ASP A 152 24.44 -68.59 -47.46
CA ASP A 152 24.74 -69.27 -48.73
C ASP A 152 23.97 -70.60 -48.76
N VAL A 153 22.83 -70.62 -49.46
CA VAL A 153 21.91 -71.77 -49.45
C VAL A 153 22.23 -72.75 -50.57
N SER A 154 22.52 -72.24 -51.78
CA SER A 154 22.91 -73.06 -52.93
C SER A 154 23.71 -72.24 -53.96
N PRO A 155 24.32 -72.87 -54.99
CA PRO A 155 25.08 -72.15 -56.01
C PRO A 155 24.29 -71.05 -56.73
N SER A 156 22.96 -71.16 -56.84
CA SER A 156 22.07 -70.18 -57.48
C SER A 156 21.27 -69.33 -56.50
N LEU A 157 21.36 -69.57 -55.18
CA LEU A 157 20.56 -68.88 -54.16
C LEU A 157 21.43 -68.40 -53.00
N ILE A 158 21.55 -67.08 -52.89
CA ILE A 158 22.06 -66.39 -51.71
C ILE A 158 20.90 -65.61 -51.10
N THR A 159 20.63 -65.83 -49.82
CA THR A 159 19.69 -64.99 -49.07
C THR A 159 20.47 -64.00 -48.22
N TYR A 160 20.03 -62.75 -48.19
CA TYR A 160 20.61 -61.74 -47.30
C TYR A 160 19.51 -61.00 -46.52
N GLY A 161 19.86 -60.59 -45.31
CA GLY A 161 19.05 -59.72 -44.45
C GLY A 161 19.81 -58.44 -44.13
N LEU A 162 19.08 -57.35 -43.95
CA LEU A 162 19.65 -56.06 -43.60
C LEU A 162 19.12 -55.62 -42.24
N GLN A 163 20.02 -55.33 -41.31
CA GLN A 163 19.69 -54.88 -39.96
C GLN A 163 20.25 -53.47 -39.76
N THR A 164 19.38 -52.47 -39.65
CA THR A 164 19.82 -51.07 -39.49
C THR A 164 19.29 -50.45 -38.22
N ASN A 165 20.05 -49.51 -37.65
CA ASN A 165 19.52 -48.66 -36.60
C ASN A 165 18.57 -47.62 -37.22
N SER A 166 17.27 -47.77 -36.95
CA SER A 166 16.20 -46.92 -37.47
C SER A 166 15.94 -45.65 -36.66
N THR A 167 16.74 -45.38 -35.61
CA THR A 167 16.52 -44.22 -34.74
C THR A 167 16.96 -42.93 -35.45
N PRO A 168 16.05 -42.01 -35.80
CA PRO A 168 16.43 -40.73 -36.42
C PRO A 168 17.04 -39.80 -35.36
N ILE A 169 18.17 -39.16 -35.68
CA ILE A 169 18.87 -38.24 -34.78
C ILE A 169 19.08 -36.90 -35.45
N VAL A 170 18.77 -35.82 -34.72
CA VAL A 170 18.92 -34.44 -35.17
C VAL A 170 20.18 -33.84 -34.54
N ARG A 171 21.13 -33.38 -35.36
CA ARG A 171 22.34 -32.69 -34.88
C ARG A 171 22.45 -31.32 -35.54
N ARG A 172 22.43 -30.25 -34.73
CA ARG A 172 22.53 -28.85 -35.18
C ARG A 172 21.53 -28.46 -36.29
N GLY A 173 20.31 -29.00 -36.24
CA GLY A 173 19.25 -28.69 -37.21
C GLY A 173 19.32 -29.47 -38.52
N HIS A 174 20.34 -30.31 -38.73
CA HIS A 174 20.38 -31.25 -39.84
C HIS A 174 19.73 -32.58 -39.43
N TYR A 175 18.75 -33.00 -40.23
CA TYR A 175 18.11 -34.29 -40.14
C TYR A 175 18.84 -35.25 -41.07
N GLU A 176 19.33 -36.36 -40.54
CA GLU A 176 19.89 -37.46 -41.32
C GLU A 176 18.89 -38.61 -41.29
N ASP A 177 18.32 -38.94 -42.45
CA ASP A 177 17.47 -40.11 -42.60
C ASP A 177 18.38 -41.35 -42.77
N PRO A 178 18.43 -42.27 -41.77
CA PRO A 178 19.29 -43.45 -41.84
C PRO A 178 18.89 -44.39 -42.99
N THR A 179 17.64 -44.34 -43.45
CA THR A 179 17.18 -45.15 -44.57
C THR A 179 17.79 -44.68 -45.89
N PHE A 180 17.64 -43.40 -46.24
CA PHE A 180 18.20 -42.88 -47.50
C PHE A 180 19.71 -42.71 -47.48
N LYS A 181 20.30 -42.31 -46.35
CA LYS A 181 21.74 -42.03 -46.29
C LYS A 181 22.60 -43.28 -46.07
N PHE A 182 22.03 -44.40 -45.62
CA PHE A 182 22.80 -45.62 -45.37
C PHE A 182 22.12 -46.93 -45.78
N GLN A 183 20.87 -47.17 -45.37
CA GLN A 183 20.20 -48.44 -45.64
C GLN A 183 20.12 -48.73 -47.15
N ILE A 184 19.67 -47.75 -47.95
CA ILE A 184 19.52 -47.90 -49.39
C ILE A 184 20.88 -48.06 -50.10
N PRO A 185 21.91 -47.23 -49.84
CA PRO A 185 23.27 -47.45 -50.36
C PRO A 185 23.83 -48.85 -50.08
N LEU A 186 23.65 -49.34 -48.85
CA LEU A 186 24.16 -50.65 -48.43
C LEU A 186 23.38 -51.79 -49.11
N GLN A 187 22.06 -51.64 -49.25
CA GLN A 187 21.21 -52.59 -49.96
C GLN A 187 21.58 -52.69 -51.44
N ILE A 188 21.70 -51.55 -52.13
CA ILE A 188 22.08 -51.51 -53.56
C ILE A 188 23.46 -52.15 -53.76
N ALA A 189 24.42 -51.86 -52.88
CA ALA A 189 25.76 -52.45 -52.95
C ALA A 189 25.72 -53.98 -52.76
N ALA A 190 24.95 -54.48 -51.78
CA ALA A 190 24.80 -55.91 -51.55
C ALA A 190 24.14 -56.62 -52.74
N GLU A 191 22.99 -56.11 -53.22
CA GLU A 191 22.27 -56.66 -54.36
C GLU A 191 23.12 -56.69 -55.63
N ARG A 192 23.89 -55.62 -55.89
CA ARG A 192 24.80 -55.54 -57.06
C ARG A 192 25.89 -56.60 -57.03
N GLU A 193 26.56 -56.80 -55.90
CA GLU A 193 27.65 -57.78 -55.81
C GLU A 193 27.14 -59.23 -55.72
N ILE A 194 25.97 -59.46 -55.11
CA ILE A 194 25.28 -60.75 -55.19
C ILE A 194 24.94 -61.09 -56.64
N ALA A 195 24.37 -60.14 -57.39
CA ALA A 195 24.04 -60.33 -58.80
C ALA A 195 25.30 -60.65 -59.64
N ARG A 196 26.41 -59.92 -59.43
CA ARG A 196 27.70 -60.21 -60.09
C ARG A 196 28.23 -61.59 -59.76
N SER A 197 28.12 -62.02 -58.49
CA SER A 197 28.56 -63.34 -58.05
C SER A 197 27.74 -64.48 -58.65
N ILE A 198 26.42 -64.31 -58.81
CA ILE A 198 25.52 -65.33 -59.37
C ILE A 198 25.62 -65.37 -60.91
N ILE A 199 25.67 -64.22 -61.57
CA ILE A 199 25.73 -64.12 -63.04
C ILE A 199 27.13 -64.49 -63.56
N GLY A 200 28.17 -64.35 -62.73
CA GLY A 200 29.56 -64.64 -63.10
C GLY A 200 30.21 -63.59 -64.01
N VAL A 201 29.54 -62.44 -64.22
CA VAL A 201 30.04 -61.32 -65.04
C VAL A 201 30.40 -60.14 -64.11
N PRO A 202 31.70 -59.88 -63.85
CA PRO A 202 32.13 -58.82 -62.92
C PRO A 202 31.83 -57.40 -63.42
N THR A 203 31.59 -57.24 -64.73
CA THR A 203 31.26 -55.96 -65.38
C THR A 203 29.77 -55.65 -65.42
N PHE A 204 28.91 -56.47 -64.80
CA PHE A 204 27.47 -56.19 -64.73
C PHE A 204 27.24 -54.85 -64.00
N THR A 205 26.62 -53.90 -64.70
CA THR A 205 26.28 -52.57 -64.19
C THR A 205 24.78 -52.47 -63.97
N TRP A 206 24.39 -51.98 -62.79
CA TRP A 206 23.01 -51.76 -62.41
C TRP A 206 22.94 -50.44 -61.65
N SER A 207 22.27 -49.44 -62.21
CA SER A 207 22.13 -48.11 -61.62
C SER A 207 20.69 -47.87 -61.16
N VAL A 208 20.57 -47.32 -59.96
CA VAL A 208 19.29 -46.96 -59.34
C VAL A 208 19.30 -45.47 -59.03
N GLY A 209 18.26 -44.76 -59.49
CA GLY A 209 18.05 -43.35 -59.22
C GLY A 209 16.89 -43.16 -58.24
N LEU A 210 17.09 -42.35 -57.21
CA LEU A 210 16.05 -42.02 -56.22
C LEU A 210 15.64 -40.55 -56.36
N THR A 211 14.35 -40.27 -56.40
CA THR A 211 13.77 -38.92 -56.49
C THR A 211 12.77 -38.69 -55.37
N GLU A 212 12.81 -37.53 -54.72
CA GLU A 212 11.69 -37.08 -53.87
C GLU A 212 10.45 -36.75 -54.73
N PHE A 213 9.25 -36.77 -54.16
CA PHE A 213 8.04 -36.35 -54.87
C PHE A 213 7.96 -34.81 -54.93
N ALA A 214 7.37 -34.26 -55.99
CA ALA A 214 7.04 -32.83 -56.03
C ALA A 214 6.03 -32.51 -54.91
N HIS A 215 6.33 -31.48 -54.10
CA HIS A 215 5.51 -31.11 -52.96
C HIS A 215 5.54 -29.60 -52.68
N PRO A 216 4.45 -29.03 -52.13
CA PRO A 216 4.45 -27.65 -51.65
C PRO A 216 5.29 -27.51 -50.37
N ALA A 217 5.75 -26.29 -50.08
CA ALA A 217 6.39 -25.99 -48.80
C ALA A 217 5.41 -26.21 -47.63
N LYS A 218 5.85 -26.92 -46.58
CA LYS A 218 5.12 -26.97 -45.32
C LYS A 218 5.11 -25.59 -44.65
N PRO A 219 4.02 -25.21 -43.95
CA PRO A 219 3.98 -23.96 -43.21
C PRO A 219 5.09 -23.94 -42.15
N THR A 220 5.84 -22.84 -42.11
CA THR A 220 6.90 -22.64 -41.11
C THR A 220 6.30 -22.19 -39.78
N PHE A 221 7.02 -22.43 -38.70
CA PHE A 221 6.66 -21.89 -37.40
C PHE A 221 6.74 -20.35 -37.44
N SER A 222 5.61 -19.69 -37.21
CA SER A 222 5.56 -18.23 -36.99
C SER A 222 5.59 -17.93 -35.50
N ALA A 223 6.65 -17.25 -35.06
CA ALA A 223 6.81 -16.77 -33.70
C ALA A 223 5.73 -15.74 -33.35
N VAL A 224 5.32 -14.91 -34.31
CA VAL A 224 4.28 -13.89 -34.09
C VAL A 224 2.91 -14.51 -33.87
N ALA A 225 2.56 -15.58 -34.60
CA ALA A 225 1.29 -16.27 -34.41
C ALA A 225 1.24 -17.05 -33.08
N THR A 226 2.36 -17.69 -32.72
CA THR A 226 2.40 -18.65 -31.60
C THR A 226 2.76 -17.99 -30.26
N VAL A 227 3.81 -17.17 -30.26
CA VAL A 227 4.39 -16.54 -29.04
C VAL A 227 4.05 -15.05 -28.95
N GLY A 228 3.79 -14.41 -30.10
CA GLY A 228 3.42 -13.00 -30.20
C GLY A 228 2.28 -12.58 -29.27
N PRO A 229 1.15 -13.32 -29.15
CA PRO A 229 0.05 -12.91 -28.27
C PRO A 229 0.49 -12.72 -26.81
N ALA A 230 1.31 -13.63 -26.28
CA ALA A 230 1.84 -13.55 -24.92
C ALA A 230 2.76 -12.35 -24.73
N PHE A 231 3.60 -12.06 -25.73
CA PHE A 231 4.52 -10.92 -25.69
C PHE A 231 3.76 -9.61 -25.80
N PHE A 232 2.71 -9.58 -26.63
CA PHE A 232 1.80 -8.45 -26.77
C PHE A 232 1.08 -8.13 -25.47
N LEU A 233 0.63 -9.15 -24.75
CA LEU A 233 0.11 -8.96 -23.39
C LEU A 233 1.20 -8.49 -22.43
N ALA A 234 2.38 -9.11 -22.43
CA ALA A 234 3.46 -8.79 -21.49
C ALA A 234 3.86 -7.31 -21.52
N PHE A 235 4.08 -6.72 -22.71
CA PHE A 235 4.50 -5.31 -22.75
C PHE A 235 3.35 -4.35 -22.44
N THR A 236 2.12 -4.63 -22.89
CA THR A 236 0.96 -3.76 -22.59
C THR A 236 0.66 -3.72 -21.10
N MET A 237 1.01 -4.79 -20.38
CA MET A 237 0.84 -4.91 -18.93
C MET A 237 1.85 -4.10 -18.10
N PHE A 238 3.05 -3.76 -18.61
CA PHE A 238 3.98 -2.90 -17.86
C PHE A 238 3.39 -1.52 -17.56
N GLY A 239 2.68 -0.93 -18.54
CA GLY A 239 1.96 0.32 -18.35
C GLY A 239 0.94 0.22 -17.22
N PHE A 240 0.10 -0.83 -17.24
CA PHE A 240 -0.91 -1.08 -16.22
C PHE A 240 -0.31 -1.25 -14.80
N VAL A 241 0.76 -2.04 -14.65
CA VAL A 241 1.39 -2.30 -13.35
C VAL A 241 2.00 -1.02 -12.75
N LEU A 242 2.60 -0.17 -13.58
CA LEU A 242 3.14 1.12 -13.12
C LEU A 242 2.04 2.11 -12.76
N GLN A 243 0.96 2.14 -13.55
CA GLN A 243 -0.21 3.00 -13.31
C GLN A 243 -0.88 2.70 -11.97
N ILE A 244 -1.21 1.42 -11.71
CA ILE A 244 -1.85 1.04 -10.45
C ILE A 244 -0.97 1.38 -9.24
N SER A 245 0.36 1.19 -9.35
CA SER A 245 1.31 1.54 -8.29
C SER A 245 1.33 3.04 -8.01
N ASN A 246 1.39 3.88 -9.05
CA ASN A 246 1.42 5.33 -8.90
C ASN A 246 0.11 5.90 -8.33
N LEU A 247 -1.04 5.38 -8.77
CA LEU A 247 -2.36 5.77 -8.26
C LEU A 247 -2.49 5.42 -6.77
N VAL A 248 -2.08 4.21 -6.40
CA VAL A 248 -2.13 3.76 -5.00
C VAL A 248 -1.12 4.51 -4.14
N ALA A 249 0.08 4.84 -4.65
CA ALA A 249 1.05 5.64 -3.92
C ALA A 249 0.52 7.04 -3.57
N GLU A 250 -0.22 7.68 -4.48
CA GLU A 250 -0.82 8.99 -4.22
C GLU A 250 -1.95 8.92 -3.16
N LYS A 251 -2.67 7.80 -3.13
CA LYS A 251 -3.68 7.49 -2.09
C LYS A 251 -3.04 7.15 -0.74
N GLU A 252 -1.98 6.35 -0.74
CA GLU A 252 -1.22 5.95 0.46
C GLU A 252 -0.67 7.17 1.20
N LEU A 253 -0.11 8.13 0.45
CA LEU A 253 0.41 9.40 0.97
C LEU A 253 -0.69 10.44 1.28
N LYS A 254 -1.97 10.11 1.07
CA LYS A 254 -3.13 11.01 1.29
C LYS A 254 -3.05 12.34 0.55
N LEU A 255 -2.27 12.42 -0.54
CA LEU A 255 -2.01 13.64 -1.30
C LEU A 255 -3.30 14.23 -1.88
N ARG A 256 -4.21 13.38 -2.37
CA ARG A 256 -5.54 13.79 -2.86
C ARG A 256 -6.37 14.47 -1.78
N GLN A 257 -6.33 13.97 -0.54
CA GLN A 257 -7.11 14.55 0.56
C GLN A 257 -6.61 15.97 0.89
N ALA A 258 -5.30 16.19 0.91
CA ALA A 258 -4.73 17.51 1.15
C ALA A 258 -5.11 18.52 0.07
N MET A 259 -5.06 18.10 -1.20
CA MET A 259 -5.49 18.96 -2.30
C MET A 259 -6.99 19.29 -2.19
N ASN A 260 -7.81 18.33 -1.76
CA ASN A 260 -9.22 18.59 -1.50
C ASN A 260 -9.44 19.59 -0.34
N MET A 261 -8.61 19.55 0.71
CA MET A 261 -8.66 20.54 1.82
C MET A 261 -8.29 21.95 1.34
N THR A 262 -7.42 22.08 0.35
CA THR A 262 -7.03 23.38 -0.25
C THR A 262 -7.98 23.87 -1.35
N GLY A 263 -9.08 23.17 -1.60
CA GLY A 263 -10.13 23.58 -2.54
C GLY A 263 -9.99 23.03 -3.96
N LEU A 264 -9.32 21.89 -4.15
CA LEU A 264 -9.27 21.21 -5.45
C LEU A 264 -10.67 20.75 -5.92
N TYR A 265 -10.98 20.99 -7.19
CA TYR A 265 -12.12 20.34 -7.85
C TYR A 265 -11.78 18.88 -8.20
N GLU A 266 -12.63 17.95 -7.77
CA GLU A 266 -12.45 16.53 -8.09
C GLU A 266 -12.42 16.26 -9.60
N SER A 267 -13.17 17.03 -10.39
CA SER A 267 -13.15 16.93 -11.86
C SER A 267 -11.78 17.26 -12.46
N ALA A 268 -11.08 18.28 -11.95
CA ALA A 268 -9.73 18.64 -12.40
C ALA A 268 -8.71 17.52 -12.09
N TYR A 269 -8.90 16.84 -10.95
CA TYR A 269 -8.09 15.67 -10.57
C TYR A 269 -8.21 14.52 -11.57
N TRP A 270 -9.44 14.04 -11.79
CA TRP A 270 -9.71 12.90 -12.65
C TRP A 270 -9.31 13.17 -14.10
N THR A 271 -9.65 14.36 -14.62
CA THR A 271 -9.30 14.73 -16.00
C THR A 271 -7.80 14.86 -16.22
N SER A 272 -7.04 15.41 -15.26
CA SER A 272 -5.57 15.48 -15.34
C SER A 272 -4.93 14.10 -15.44
N TRP A 273 -5.42 13.14 -14.63
CA TRP A 273 -4.91 11.78 -14.63
C TRP A 273 -5.24 11.03 -15.92
N ILE A 274 -6.52 11.06 -16.35
CA ILE A 274 -6.97 10.37 -17.58
C ILE A 274 -6.25 10.92 -18.81
N ILE A 275 -6.11 12.24 -18.93
CA ILE A 275 -5.46 12.85 -20.10
C ILE A 275 -3.98 12.51 -20.12
N TRP A 276 -3.28 12.57 -18.98
CA TRP A 276 -1.86 12.22 -18.91
C TRP A 276 -1.61 10.75 -19.27
N GLU A 277 -2.35 9.82 -18.65
CA GLU A 277 -2.23 8.39 -18.94
C GLU A 277 -2.68 8.05 -20.37
N GLY A 278 -3.68 8.75 -20.89
CA GLY A 278 -4.11 8.68 -22.28
C GLY A 278 -3.01 9.07 -23.27
N ILE A 279 -2.23 10.11 -22.98
CA ILE A 279 -1.08 10.52 -23.81
C ILE A 279 0.01 9.46 -23.78
N ILE A 280 0.37 8.93 -22.60
CA ILE A 280 1.42 7.92 -22.49
C ILE A 280 1.01 6.62 -23.21
N THR A 281 -0.25 6.20 -23.10
CA THR A 281 -0.77 5.01 -23.81
C THR A 281 -0.91 5.24 -25.31
N PHE A 282 -1.25 6.45 -25.75
CA PHE A 282 -1.21 6.82 -27.17
C PHE A 282 0.20 6.66 -27.75
N ILE A 283 1.22 7.19 -27.07
CA ILE A 283 2.61 7.07 -27.51
C ILE A 283 3.08 5.60 -27.46
N SER A 284 2.77 4.87 -26.39
CA SER A 284 3.16 3.46 -26.23
C SER A 284 2.55 2.56 -27.32
N SER A 285 1.25 2.71 -27.61
CA SER A 285 0.57 1.97 -28.68
C SER A 285 1.05 2.34 -30.09
N LEU A 286 1.42 3.61 -30.31
CA LEU A 286 2.05 4.04 -31.57
C LEU A 286 3.43 3.38 -31.75
N LEU A 287 4.29 3.44 -30.73
CA LEU A 287 5.63 2.87 -30.77
C LEU A 287 5.60 1.34 -31.00
N LEU A 288 4.68 0.65 -30.35
CA LEU A 288 4.43 -0.79 -30.55
C LEU A 288 4.22 -1.15 -32.02
N VAL A 289 3.30 -0.46 -32.70
CA VAL A 289 2.99 -0.74 -34.11
C VAL A 289 4.17 -0.37 -35.00
N LEU A 290 4.82 0.77 -34.74
CA LEU A 290 5.99 1.23 -35.49
C LEU A 290 7.18 0.27 -35.35
N PHE A 291 7.48 -0.22 -34.15
CA PHE A 291 8.54 -1.21 -33.94
C PHE A 291 8.18 -2.55 -34.60
N GLY A 292 6.92 -2.99 -34.53
CA GLY A 292 6.46 -4.17 -35.26
C GLY A 292 6.66 -4.06 -36.77
N MET A 293 6.39 -2.90 -37.37
CA MET A 293 6.65 -2.61 -38.78
C MET A 293 8.14 -2.50 -39.10
N MET A 294 8.94 -1.90 -38.20
CA MET A 294 10.39 -1.77 -38.34
C MET A 294 11.09 -3.14 -38.43
N PHE A 295 10.66 -4.12 -37.63
CA PHE A 295 11.17 -5.51 -37.70
C PHE A 295 10.58 -6.34 -38.85
N GLN A 296 9.74 -5.74 -39.70
CA GLN A 296 9.23 -6.29 -40.95
C GLN A 296 8.34 -7.53 -40.83
N PHE A 297 7.67 -7.73 -39.69
CA PHE A 297 6.75 -8.86 -39.49
C PHE A 297 5.49 -8.77 -40.37
N ASP A 298 5.08 -9.90 -40.95
CA ASP A 298 3.90 -10.00 -41.81
C ASP A 298 2.60 -9.61 -41.10
N PHE A 299 2.48 -9.94 -39.81
CA PHE A 299 1.37 -9.51 -38.95
C PHE A 299 1.16 -7.99 -38.97
N PHE A 300 2.24 -7.20 -38.92
CA PHE A 300 2.19 -5.74 -38.86
C PHE A 300 2.10 -5.09 -40.25
N LYS A 301 2.61 -5.77 -41.29
CA LYS A 301 2.61 -5.25 -42.67
C LYS A 301 1.33 -5.51 -43.44
N LYS A 302 0.77 -6.73 -43.31
CA LYS A 302 -0.42 -7.15 -44.05
C LYS A 302 -1.68 -6.52 -43.48
N ASN A 303 -1.76 -6.38 -42.16
CA ASN A 303 -2.88 -5.72 -41.50
C ASN A 303 -2.75 -4.19 -41.58
N SER A 304 -3.87 -3.49 -41.74
CA SER A 304 -3.86 -2.03 -41.82
C SER A 304 -3.39 -1.37 -40.51
N PHE A 305 -2.56 -0.33 -40.61
CA PHE A 305 -2.02 0.43 -39.47
C PHE A 305 -3.10 0.86 -38.48
N GLY A 306 -4.20 1.45 -38.98
CA GLY A 306 -5.29 1.93 -38.14
C GLY A 306 -5.93 0.80 -37.33
N VAL A 307 -6.12 -0.38 -37.93
CA VAL A 307 -6.72 -1.53 -37.22
C VAL A 307 -5.83 -1.96 -36.04
N LEU A 308 -4.53 -2.11 -36.28
CA LEU A 308 -3.57 -2.50 -35.25
C LEU A 308 -3.48 -1.45 -34.14
N PHE A 309 -3.34 -0.17 -34.52
CA PHE A 309 -3.24 0.94 -33.58
C PHE A 309 -4.44 0.99 -32.63
N PHE A 310 -5.68 0.96 -33.16
CA PHE A 310 -6.87 1.03 -32.31
C PHE A 310 -7.06 -0.21 -31.42
N VAL A 311 -6.67 -1.41 -31.84
CA VAL A 311 -6.73 -2.61 -30.97
C VAL A 311 -5.86 -2.40 -29.73
N PHE A 312 -4.59 -2.04 -29.93
CA PHE A 312 -3.66 -1.87 -28.82
C PHE A 312 -3.95 -0.62 -27.99
N PHE A 313 -4.30 0.49 -28.62
CA PHE A 313 -4.66 1.73 -27.93
C PHE A 313 -5.91 1.57 -27.06
N LEU A 314 -7.01 1.05 -27.61
CA LEU A 314 -8.25 0.85 -26.85
C LEU A 314 -8.08 -0.20 -25.74
N PHE A 315 -7.26 -1.23 -25.97
CA PHE A 315 -6.93 -2.19 -24.93
C PHE A 315 -6.19 -1.52 -23.77
N GLN A 316 -5.14 -0.74 -24.05
CA GLN A 316 -4.40 -0.03 -22.99
C GLN A 316 -5.28 0.99 -22.26
N VAL A 317 -6.13 1.73 -22.96
CA VAL A 317 -7.11 2.65 -22.34
C VAL A 317 -8.10 1.91 -21.47
N ASN A 318 -8.59 0.74 -21.90
CA ASN A 318 -9.44 -0.10 -21.09
C ASN A 318 -8.76 -0.56 -19.79
N MET A 319 -7.48 -0.96 -19.89
CA MET A 319 -6.66 -1.33 -18.72
C MET A 319 -6.45 -0.14 -17.78
N ILE A 320 -6.37 1.12 -18.25
CA ILE A 320 -6.36 2.31 -17.39
C ILE A 320 -7.65 2.35 -16.55
N GLY A 321 -8.82 2.21 -17.18
CA GLY A 321 -10.11 2.20 -16.47
C GLY A 321 -10.17 1.10 -15.43
N PHE A 322 -9.68 -0.10 -15.78
CA PHE A 322 -9.57 -1.22 -14.86
C PHE A 322 -8.61 -0.95 -13.70
N ALA A 323 -7.49 -0.26 -13.93
CA ALA A 323 -6.53 0.13 -12.90
C ALA A 323 -7.13 1.12 -11.89
N PHE A 324 -7.87 2.13 -12.36
CA PHE A 324 -8.59 3.06 -11.49
C PHE A 324 -9.58 2.34 -10.59
N MET A 325 -10.35 1.41 -11.15
CA MET A 325 -11.29 0.60 -10.38
C MET A 325 -10.58 -0.24 -9.32
N LEU A 326 -9.51 -0.95 -9.68
CA LEU A 326 -8.78 -1.78 -8.71
C LEU A 326 -8.08 -0.95 -7.63
N SER A 327 -7.61 0.26 -7.96
CA SER A 327 -6.95 1.15 -7.00
C SER A 327 -7.87 1.53 -5.82
N THR A 328 -9.19 1.46 -5.98
CA THR A 328 -10.13 1.74 -4.87
C THR A 328 -10.02 0.71 -3.76
N PHE A 329 -9.69 -0.54 -4.08
CA PHE A 329 -9.56 -1.64 -3.12
C PHE A 329 -8.18 -1.75 -2.47
N ILE A 330 -7.17 -1.11 -3.06
CA ILE A 330 -5.77 -1.25 -2.62
C ILE A 330 -5.39 -0.03 -1.77
N SER A 331 -4.76 -0.28 -0.62
CA SER A 331 -4.30 0.76 0.31
C SER A 331 -2.80 1.02 0.27
N LYS A 332 -1.99 0.05 -0.17
CA LYS A 332 -0.52 0.12 -0.22
C LYS A 332 0.01 -0.07 -1.64
N ALA A 333 0.95 0.77 -2.07
CA ALA A 333 1.48 0.75 -3.43
C ALA A 333 2.19 -0.58 -3.77
N SER A 334 2.89 -1.19 -2.81
CA SER A 334 3.54 -2.49 -2.97
C SER A 334 2.54 -3.63 -3.26
N SER A 335 1.36 -3.59 -2.63
CA SER A 335 0.27 -4.51 -2.95
C SER A 335 -0.30 -4.26 -4.34
N GLY A 336 -0.28 -3.02 -4.82
CA GLY A 336 -0.64 -2.64 -6.19
C GLY A 336 0.19 -3.37 -7.25
N THR A 337 1.52 -3.38 -7.07
CA THR A 337 2.41 -4.11 -8.00
C THR A 337 2.15 -5.61 -8.01
N THR A 338 1.96 -6.22 -6.84
CA THR A 338 1.68 -7.67 -6.72
C THR A 338 0.34 -8.04 -7.38
N MET A 339 -0.70 -7.22 -7.18
CA MET A 339 -1.98 -7.40 -7.86
C MET A 339 -1.83 -7.28 -9.37
N GLY A 340 -1.05 -6.31 -9.83
CA GLY A 340 -0.75 -6.12 -11.25
C GLY A 340 -0.12 -7.35 -11.90
N PHE A 341 0.90 -7.95 -11.27
CA PHE A 341 1.52 -9.20 -11.74
C PHE A 341 0.57 -10.40 -11.65
N SER A 342 -0.28 -10.46 -10.63
CA SER A 342 -1.28 -11.53 -10.51
C SER A 342 -2.29 -11.48 -11.67
N ILE A 343 -2.75 -10.28 -12.03
CA ILE A 343 -3.63 -10.07 -13.18
C ILE A 343 -2.92 -10.43 -14.49
N PHE A 344 -1.63 -10.13 -14.62
CA PHE A 344 -0.84 -10.57 -15.77
C PHE A 344 -0.78 -12.09 -15.88
N ILE A 345 -0.52 -12.82 -14.78
CA ILE A 345 -0.48 -14.30 -14.78
C ILE A 345 -1.84 -14.88 -15.17
N VAL A 346 -2.93 -14.37 -14.59
CA VAL A 346 -4.30 -14.78 -14.96
C VAL A 346 -4.60 -14.44 -16.43
N GLY A 347 -4.19 -13.26 -16.89
CA GLY A 347 -4.22 -12.81 -18.28
C GLY A 347 -3.54 -13.78 -19.23
N PHE A 348 -2.32 -14.20 -18.89
CA PHE A 348 -1.55 -15.13 -19.68
C PHE A 348 -2.22 -16.51 -19.77
N MET A 349 -2.73 -17.04 -18.64
CA MET A 349 -3.40 -18.35 -18.64
C MET A 349 -4.72 -18.32 -19.44
N THR A 350 -5.53 -17.28 -19.27
CA THR A 350 -6.80 -17.13 -19.98
C THR A 350 -6.62 -16.81 -21.46
N GLN A 351 -5.52 -16.16 -21.84
CA GLN A 351 -5.14 -15.96 -23.23
C GLN A 351 -4.82 -17.28 -23.94
N ILE A 352 -4.10 -18.21 -23.30
CA ILE A 352 -3.83 -19.55 -23.87
C ILE A 352 -5.15 -20.27 -24.18
N VAL A 353 -6.10 -20.24 -23.23
CA VAL A 353 -7.44 -20.83 -23.41
C VAL A 353 -8.20 -20.16 -24.57
N THR A 354 -8.08 -18.84 -24.70
CA THR A 354 -8.70 -18.07 -25.77
C THR A 354 -8.14 -18.42 -27.16
N ILE A 355 -6.82 -18.60 -27.25
CA ILE A 355 -6.12 -19.00 -28.48
C ILE A 355 -6.47 -20.44 -28.86
N ALA A 356 -6.64 -21.34 -27.88
CA ALA A 356 -7.15 -22.70 -28.10
C ALA A 356 -8.61 -22.72 -28.62
N GLY A 357 -9.28 -21.57 -28.69
CA GLY A 357 -10.57 -21.39 -29.33
C GLY A 357 -11.77 -21.48 -28.39
N PHE A 358 -11.57 -21.42 -27.07
CA PHE A 358 -12.65 -21.31 -26.08
C PHE A 358 -12.71 -19.88 -25.52
N PRO A 359 -13.87 -19.21 -25.35
CA PRO A 359 -15.24 -19.63 -25.65
C PRO A 359 -15.79 -19.08 -26.98
N TYR A 360 -14.96 -18.44 -27.82
CA TYR A 360 -15.39 -17.73 -29.03
C TYR A 360 -15.67 -18.64 -30.25
N LYS A 361 -16.42 -19.72 -30.02
CA LYS A 361 -16.95 -20.64 -31.05
C LYS A 361 -18.47 -20.61 -31.03
N LYS A 362 -19.09 -20.81 -32.19
CA LYS A 362 -20.56 -20.84 -32.32
C LYS A 362 -21.23 -21.91 -31.43
N SER A 363 -20.52 -23.00 -31.14
CA SER A 363 -21.00 -24.11 -30.30
C SER A 363 -21.15 -23.80 -28.80
N ILE A 364 -20.55 -22.72 -28.30
CA ILE A 364 -20.50 -22.40 -26.86
C ILE A 364 -21.54 -21.33 -26.52
N SER A 365 -22.16 -21.35 -25.33
CA SER A 365 -23.23 -20.38 -24.98
C SER A 365 -22.79 -18.91 -25.04
N ALA A 366 -23.70 -18.03 -25.47
CA ALA A 366 -23.44 -16.58 -25.53
C ALA A 366 -23.13 -15.97 -24.15
N PHE A 367 -23.76 -16.49 -23.09
CA PHE A 367 -23.53 -16.04 -21.71
C PHE A 367 -22.07 -16.25 -21.25
N LEU A 368 -21.49 -17.42 -21.53
CA LEU A 368 -20.08 -17.68 -21.21
C LEU A 368 -19.14 -16.76 -21.99
N ARG A 369 -19.45 -16.46 -23.27
CA ARG A 369 -18.67 -15.51 -24.07
C ARG A 369 -18.69 -14.11 -23.47
N ILE A 370 -19.86 -13.67 -22.99
CA ILE A 370 -20.04 -12.36 -22.33
C ILE A 370 -19.18 -12.28 -21.07
N ILE A 371 -19.32 -13.25 -20.15
CA ILE A 371 -18.53 -13.28 -18.90
C ILE A 371 -17.03 -13.28 -19.19
N TRP A 372 -16.59 -14.10 -20.15
CA TRP A 372 -15.19 -14.19 -20.53
C TRP A 372 -14.65 -12.87 -21.11
N SER A 373 -15.49 -12.13 -21.84
CA SER A 373 -15.16 -10.85 -22.47
C SER A 373 -15.04 -9.69 -21.48
N PHE A 374 -15.64 -9.78 -20.29
CA PHE A 374 -15.46 -8.75 -19.25
C PHE A 374 -14.00 -8.63 -18.79
N PHE A 375 -13.20 -9.70 -18.91
CA PHE A 375 -11.79 -9.66 -18.59
C PHE A 375 -10.98 -9.16 -19.82
N PRO A 376 -10.39 -7.95 -19.77
CA PRO A 376 -9.85 -7.30 -20.97
C PRO A 376 -8.76 -8.10 -21.71
N PRO A 377 -7.83 -8.82 -21.04
CA PRO A 377 -6.83 -9.65 -21.72
C PRO A 377 -7.41 -10.66 -22.72
N ASN A 378 -8.62 -11.16 -22.45
CA ASN A 378 -9.28 -12.13 -23.34
C ASN A 378 -9.75 -11.49 -24.65
N LEU A 379 -10.15 -10.22 -24.62
CA LEU A 379 -10.53 -9.46 -25.81
C LEU A 379 -9.30 -9.18 -26.68
N LEU A 380 -8.17 -8.82 -26.06
CA LEU A 380 -6.90 -8.66 -26.77
C LEU A 380 -6.48 -9.99 -27.42
N ALA A 381 -6.54 -11.09 -26.68
CA ALA A 381 -6.21 -12.42 -27.18
C ALA A 381 -7.03 -12.78 -28.42
N LYS A 382 -8.36 -12.54 -28.39
CA LYS A 382 -9.22 -12.79 -29.55
C LYS A 382 -8.89 -11.88 -30.73
N ALA A 383 -8.63 -10.60 -30.50
CA ALA A 383 -8.27 -9.66 -31.56
C ALA A 383 -6.95 -10.04 -32.25
N VAL A 384 -5.92 -10.37 -31.46
CA VAL A 384 -4.62 -10.79 -31.97
C VAL A 384 -4.75 -12.10 -32.75
N ASN A 385 -5.55 -13.07 -32.26
CA ASN A 385 -5.77 -14.33 -32.97
C ASN A 385 -6.42 -14.10 -34.35
N VAL A 386 -7.47 -13.27 -34.43
CA VAL A 386 -8.14 -12.93 -35.70
C VAL A 386 -7.19 -12.22 -36.68
N LEU A 387 -6.35 -11.30 -36.18
CA LEU A 387 -5.35 -10.59 -36.99
C LEU A 387 -4.20 -11.49 -37.43
N SER A 388 -3.82 -12.45 -36.59
CA SER A 388 -2.80 -13.46 -36.89
C SER A 388 -3.26 -14.40 -37.98
N ASP A 389 -4.45 -14.97 -37.84
CA ASP A 389 -5.06 -15.87 -38.83
C ASP A 389 -5.11 -15.21 -40.21
N ALA A 390 -5.54 -13.94 -40.25
CA ALA A 390 -5.64 -13.14 -41.48
C ALA A 390 -4.28 -12.78 -42.13
N SER A 391 -3.16 -13.08 -41.48
CA SER A 391 -1.80 -12.80 -41.99
C SER A 391 -0.92 -14.05 -42.14
N SER A 392 -1.43 -15.21 -41.74
CA SER A 392 -0.67 -16.46 -41.59
C SER A 392 -0.23 -17.10 -42.90
N THR A 393 -1.01 -16.97 -43.98
CA THR A 393 -0.67 -17.55 -45.28
C THR A 393 0.00 -16.52 -46.22
N PRO A 394 0.88 -16.95 -47.13
CA PRO A 394 1.50 -16.07 -48.13
C PRO A 394 0.47 -15.33 -49.00
N GLU A 395 -0.66 -15.98 -49.30
CA GLU A 395 -1.74 -15.44 -50.12
C GLU A 395 -2.71 -14.52 -49.34
N ALA A 396 -2.66 -14.53 -48.00
CA ALA A 396 -3.54 -13.68 -47.20
C ALA A 396 -3.15 -12.20 -47.28
N LEU A 397 -4.15 -11.36 -47.55
CA LEU A 397 -4.01 -9.90 -47.72
C LEU A 397 -4.13 -9.11 -46.40
N GLY A 398 -4.37 -9.76 -45.26
CA GLY A 398 -4.61 -9.09 -43.98
C GLY A 398 -5.99 -8.41 -43.88
N ILE A 399 -6.26 -7.82 -42.71
CA ILE A 399 -7.50 -7.07 -42.45
C ILE A 399 -7.30 -5.59 -42.77
N SER A 400 -8.03 -5.12 -43.79
CA SER A 400 -8.11 -3.69 -44.14
C SER A 400 -9.10 -2.94 -43.24
N TRP A 401 -8.98 -1.60 -43.19
CA TRP A 401 -9.90 -0.75 -42.42
C TRP A 401 -11.37 -0.96 -42.80
N LYS A 402 -11.67 -1.15 -44.09
CA LYS A 402 -13.02 -1.42 -44.58
C LYS A 402 -13.49 -2.86 -44.25
N GLY A 403 -12.56 -3.79 -44.14
CA GLY A 403 -12.83 -5.21 -43.86
C GLY A 403 -13.04 -5.55 -42.38
N ARG A 404 -12.79 -4.61 -41.44
CA ARG A 404 -12.81 -4.87 -39.99
C ARG A 404 -14.15 -5.37 -39.41
N SER A 405 -15.26 -5.10 -40.09
CA SER A 405 -16.61 -5.49 -39.69
C SER A 405 -17.05 -6.82 -40.30
N LYS A 406 -16.21 -7.45 -41.12
CA LYS A 406 -16.50 -8.74 -41.75
C LYS A 406 -15.65 -9.81 -41.09
N CYS A 407 -16.24 -11.00 -40.97
CA CYS A 407 -15.48 -12.19 -40.64
C CYS A 407 -14.60 -12.59 -41.83
N PRO A 408 -13.38 -13.13 -41.59
CA PRO A 408 -12.55 -13.68 -42.65
C PRO A 408 -13.31 -14.76 -43.44
N PRO A 409 -13.21 -14.77 -44.78
CA PRO A 409 -14.02 -15.64 -45.64
C PRO A 409 -13.79 -17.15 -45.42
N ASP A 410 -12.62 -17.55 -44.93
CA ASP A 410 -12.26 -18.97 -44.68
C ASP A 410 -12.67 -19.48 -43.28
N VAL A 411 -13.32 -18.67 -42.43
CA VAL A 411 -13.65 -19.05 -41.04
C VAL A 411 -15.16 -19.05 -40.80
N ASN A 412 -15.81 -20.18 -41.07
CA ASN A 412 -17.26 -20.37 -40.89
C ASN A 412 -17.76 -20.19 -39.43
N ASP A 413 -16.86 -20.32 -38.44
CA ASP A 413 -17.16 -20.21 -37.00
C ASP A 413 -16.84 -18.86 -36.38
N CYS A 414 -16.63 -17.82 -37.19
CA CYS A 414 -16.37 -16.48 -36.68
C CYS A 414 -17.59 -15.91 -35.91
N VAL A 415 -17.39 -15.65 -34.61
CA VAL A 415 -18.41 -15.13 -33.69
C VAL A 415 -18.23 -13.63 -33.39
N MET A 416 -17.00 -13.13 -33.45
CA MET A 416 -16.66 -11.77 -33.03
C MET A 416 -15.67 -11.15 -34.03
N THR A 417 -16.06 -10.00 -34.59
CA THR A 417 -15.25 -9.20 -35.53
C THR A 417 -14.36 -8.20 -34.79
N ILE A 418 -13.43 -7.55 -35.49
CA ILE A 418 -12.58 -6.51 -34.89
C ILE A 418 -13.42 -5.30 -34.45
N ASN A 419 -14.48 -4.96 -35.18
CA ASN A 419 -15.37 -3.87 -34.79
C ASN A 419 -16.14 -4.17 -33.49
N ASP A 420 -16.51 -5.44 -33.27
CA ASP A 420 -17.13 -5.87 -32.02
C ASP A 420 -16.14 -5.76 -30.86
N VAL A 421 -14.87 -6.11 -31.07
CA VAL A 421 -13.81 -5.93 -30.07
C VAL A 421 -13.68 -4.45 -29.69
N TYR A 422 -13.64 -3.53 -30.66
CA TYR A 422 -13.59 -2.09 -30.35
C TYR A 422 -14.77 -1.64 -29.50
N THR A 423 -15.96 -2.08 -29.87
CA THR A 423 -17.20 -1.76 -29.13
C THR A 423 -17.12 -2.27 -27.70
N TRP A 424 -16.67 -3.53 -27.50
CA TRP A 424 -16.45 -4.10 -26.18
C TRP A 424 -15.42 -3.33 -25.35
N LEU A 425 -14.27 -3.00 -25.91
CA LEU A 425 -13.21 -2.28 -25.19
C LEU A 425 -13.66 -0.87 -24.75
N ILE A 426 -14.40 -0.15 -25.59
CA ILE A 426 -14.95 1.17 -25.27
C ILE A 426 -16.02 1.05 -24.19
N CYS A 427 -16.99 0.14 -24.34
CA CYS A 427 -18.04 -0.06 -23.35
C CYS A 427 -17.49 -0.47 -21.99
N LEU A 428 -16.51 -1.39 -21.96
CA LEU A 428 -15.86 -1.80 -20.72
C LEU A 428 -15.03 -0.67 -20.10
N PHE A 429 -14.40 0.21 -20.88
CA PHE A 429 -13.66 1.35 -20.33
C PHE A 429 -14.62 2.28 -19.58
N VAL A 430 -15.74 2.64 -20.21
CA VAL A 430 -16.78 3.47 -19.59
C VAL A 430 -17.33 2.80 -18.34
N LEU A 431 -17.58 1.48 -18.39
CA LEU A 431 -18.04 0.70 -17.24
C LEU A 431 -17.04 0.73 -16.08
N TRP A 432 -15.77 0.39 -16.33
CA TRP A 432 -14.74 0.38 -15.30
C TRP A 432 -14.50 1.75 -14.70
N PHE A 433 -14.52 2.79 -15.53
CA PHE A 433 -14.35 4.16 -15.08
C PHE A 433 -15.54 4.65 -14.24
N ALA A 434 -16.78 4.36 -14.66
CA ALA A 434 -17.98 4.65 -13.88
C ALA A 434 -17.96 3.89 -12.55
N LEU A 435 -17.56 2.62 -12.56
CA LEU A 435 -17.40 1.80 -11.37
C LEU A 435 -16.31 2.36 -10.45
N ALA A 436 -15.19 2.84 -11.00
CA ALA A 436 -14.13 3.48 -10.21
C ALA A 436 -14.63 4.72 -9.47
N ILE A 437 -15.36 5.63 -10.14
CA ILE A 437 -15.96 6.81 -9.50
C ILE A 437 -16.98 6.39 -8.43
N TYR A 438 -17.82 5.41 -8.74
CA TYR A 438 -18.83 4.91 -7.81
C TYR A 438 -18.21 4.28 -6.56
N LEU A 439 -17.23 3.40 -6.74
CA LEU A 439 -16.56 2.68 -5.67
C LEU A 439 -15.64 3.57 -4.83
N ASP A 440 -14.98 4.57 -5.40
CA ASP A 440 -14.17 5.56 -4.66
C ASP A 440 -15.01 6.39 -3.67
N ASN A 441 -16.31 6.55 -3.95
CA ASN A 441 -17.25 7.20 -3.03
C ASN A 441 -17.79 6.27 -1.93
N ILE A 442 -17.74 4.94 -2.13
CA ILE A 442 -18.35 3.94 -1.23
C ILE A 442 -17.31 3.29 -0.32
N PHE A 443 -16.16 2.91 -0.87
CA PHE A 443 -15.05 2.36 -0.10
C PHE A 443 -14.21 3.52 0.45
N PRO A 444 -14.10 3.65 1.77
CA PRO A 444 -13.48 4.82 2.36
C PRO A 444 -11.97 4.79 2.08
N ASN A 445 -11.45 5.93 1.65
CA ASN A 445 -10.03 6.22 1.85
C ASN A 445 -9.75 6.26 3.37
N VAL A 446 -8.51 6.07 3.80
CA VAL A 446 -8.04 5.90 5.21
C VAL A 446 -8.56 6.96 6.22
N SER A 447 -9.18 8.04 5.73
CA SER A 447 -9.77 9.12 6.54
C SER A 447 -11.06 9.69 5.94
N GLY A 448 -11.56 9.13 4.83
CA GLY A 448 -12.73 9.64 4.12
C GLY A 448 -14.00 8.89 4.52
N VAL A 449 -15.13 9.57 4.52
CA VAL A 449 -16.41 8.93 4.89
C VAL A 449 -17.09 8.30 3.69
N ARG A 450 -17.57 7.07 3.94
CA ARG A 450 -18.38 6.30 3.00
C ARG A 450 -19.67 7.07 2.71
N LYS A 451 -19.91 7.39 1.45
CA LYS A 451 -21.25 7.77 1.02
C LYS A 451 -22.13 6.51 1.02
N SER A 452 -23.42 6.69 1.27
CA SER A 452 -24.40 5.59 1.16
C SER A 452 -24.34 4.96 -0.24
N VAL A 453 -24.56 3.64 -0.33
CA VAL A 453 -24.56 2.87 -1.60
C VAL A 453 -25.49 3.51 -2.64
N PHE A 454 -26.59 4.10 -2.20
CA PHE A 454 -27.59 4.75 -3.06
C PHE A 454 -27.50 6.28 -3.05
N TYR A 455 -26.31 6.86 -2.80
CA TYR A 455 -26.16 8.32 -2.66
C TYR A 455 -26.67 9.09 -3.90
N PHE A 456 -26.53 8.51 -5.09
CA PHE A 456 -26.94 9.12 -6.36
C PHE A 456 -28.46 9.14 -6.55
N PHE A 457 -29.24 8.37 -5.78
CA PHE A 457 -30.71 8.46 -5.79
C PHE A 457 -31.24 9.52 -4.81
N LYS A 458 -30.40 10.06 -3.92
CA LYS A 458 -30.84 11.11 -2.98
C LYS A 458 -31.00 12.45 -3.75
N PRO A 459 -32.16 13.12 -3.68
CA PRO A 459 -32.38 14.41 -4.38
C PRO A 459 -31.34 15.48 -4.02
N GLY A 460 -30.82 15.43 -2.78
CA GLY A 460 -29.77 16.33 -2.30
C GLY A 460 -28.44 16.23 -3.06
N TYR A 461 -28.14 15.09 -3.70
CA TYR A 461 -26.95 14.92 -4.53
C TYR A 461 -27.01 15.75 -5.81
N TRP A 462 -28.15 15.74 -6.50
CA TRP A 462 -28.34 16.46 -7.76
C TRP A 462 -28.68 17.94 -7.58
N THR A 463 -29.38 18.28 -6.50
CA THR A 463 -29.87 19.64 -6.27
C THR A 463 -28.88 20.51 -5.49
N GLY A 464 -27.84 19.91 -4.88
CA GLY A 464 -26.84 20.62 -4.06
C GLY A 464 -27.39 21.31 -2.80
N LYS A 465 -28.70 21.21 -2.55
CA LYS A 465 -29.43 21.87 -1.46
C LYS A 465 -29.79 20.93 -0.30
N GLY A 466 -29.35 19.67 -0.34
CA GLY A 466 -29.60 18.71 0.74
C GLY A 466 -28.63 18.88 1.90
N GLY A 467 -28.86 19.88 2.76
CA GLY A 467 -28.11 20.09 4.00
C GLY A 467 -28.46 19.13 5.15
N ASP A 468 -29.38 18.20 4.94
CA ASP A 468 -29.87 17.34 6.02
C ASP A 468 -29.20 15.97 6.03
N LYS A 469 -28.48 15.74 7.15
CA LYS A 469 -27.94 14.48 7.65
C LYS A 469 -27.15 13.67 6.62
N VAL A 470 -25.82 13.85 6.62
CA VAL A 470 -24.91 12.84 6.07
C VAL A 470 -24.98 11.61 6.97
N GLU A 471 -25.96 10.75 6.72
CA GLU A 471 -26.03 9.42 7.34
C GLU A 471 -24.84 8.59 6.84
N GLU A 472 -23.93 8.23 7.75
CA GLU A 472 -22.90 7.24 7.49
C GLU A 472 -23.59 5.89 7.20
N GLY A 473 -23.63 5.50 5.93
CA GLY A 473 -24.26 4.25 5.50
C GLY A 473 -23.42 3.05 5.89
N GLY A 474 -23.83 2.33 6.94
CA GLY A 474 -23.44 0.93 7.13
C GLY A 474 -24.08 0.06 6.04
N MET A 475 -23.40 -1.02 5.62
CA MET A 475 -23.93 -1.98 4.65
C MET A 475 -25.21 -2.70 5.16
N CYS A 476 -25.51 -2.54 6.44
CA CYS A 476 -26.73 -2.97 7.11
C CYS A 476 -27.01 -2.01 8.28
N SER A 477 -27.65 -0.86 8.02
CA SER A 477 -28.22 -0.02 9.09
C SER A 477 -29.73 0.00 8.96
N CYS A 478 -30.38 -0.95 9.62
CA CYS A 478 -31.71 -0.72 10.15
C CYS A 478 -31.62 0.54 11.02
N ILE A 479 -32.62 1.42 10.91
CA ILE A 479 -32.82 2.65 11.69
C ILE A 479 -32.25 2.46 13.10
N THR A 480 -31.05 2.99 13.34
CA THR A 480 -30.53 3.17 14.69
C THR A 480 -30.86 4.60 15.04
N ASP A 481 -31.83 4.76 15.93
CA ASP A 481 -32.07 6.01 16.63
C ASP A 481 -30.74 6.57 17.12
N ILE A 482 -30.52 7.86 16.88
CA ILE A 482 -29.41 8.60 17.44
C ILE A 482 -29.52 8.40 18.96
N PRO A 483 -28.52 7.82 19.65
CA PRO A 483 -28.56 7.69 21.09
C PRO A 483 -28.80 9.07 21.68
N GLN A 484 -29.80 9.20 22.56
CA GLN A 484 -30.04 10.45 23.27
C GLN A 484 -28.73 10.87 23.94
N GLN A 485 -28.23 12.06 23.59
CA GLN A 485 -27.07 12.65 24.23
C GLN A 485 -27.38 12.79 25.72
N GLU A 486 -26.67 12.04 26.56
CA GLU A 486 -26.64 12.27 28.00
C GLU A 486 -26.11 13.69 28.23
N HIS A 487 -26.99 14.57 28.69
CA HIS A 487 -26.69 15.96 28.99
C HIS A 487 -25.93 16.01 30.32
N ILE A 488 -24.62 15.72 30.26
CA ILE A 488 -23.73 15.78 31.43
C ILE A 488 -23.22 17.21 31.54
N VAL A 489 -23.44 17.83 32.70
CA VAL A 489 -22.98 19.19 33.01
C VAL A 489 -21.44 19.21 32.99
N PRO A 490 -20.79 20.16 32.28
CA PRO A 490 -19.35 20.35 32.33
C PRO A 490 -18.86 20.52 33.77
N ASP A 491 -17.75 19.87 34.13
CA ASP A 491 -17.20 19.92 35.49
C ASP A 491 -16.57 21.28 35.84
N ASP A 492 -16.32 22.12 34.82
CA ASP A 492 -15.61 23.39 34.96
C ASP A 492 -16.52 24.57 34.61
N GLU A 493 -16.54 25.56 35.50
CA GLU A 493 -17.34 26.79 35.36
C GLU A 493 -16.96 27.58 34.10
N ASP A 494 -15.66 27.66 33.78
CA ASP A 494 -15.18 28.42 32.61
C ASP A 494 -15.63 27.75 31.28
N VAL A 495 -15.76 26.41 31.27
CA VAL A 495 -16.30 25.65 30.12
C VAL A 495 -17.81 25.80 30.03
N LEU A 496 -18.52 25.75 31.16
CA LEU A 496 -19.97 25.92 31.21
C LEU A 496 -20.37 27.34 30.77
N GLU A 497 -19.62 28.36 31.19
CA GLU A 497 -19.82 29.75 30.76
C GLU A 497 -19.65 29.86 29.24
N GLU A 498 -18.55 29.33 28.68
CA GLU A 498 -18.32 29.30 27.23
C GLU A 498 -19.44 28.56 26.50
N GLU A 499 -19.86 27.39 26.99
CA GLU A 499 -20.96 26.62 26.41
C GLU A 499 -22.28 27.40 26.42
N ASN A 500 -22.58 28.10 27.51
CA ASN A 500 -23.77 28.94 27.62
C ASN A 500 -23.70 30.13 26.66
N VAL A 501 -22.55 30.78 26.51
CA VAL A 501 -22.32 31.85 25.53
C VAL A 501 -22.60 31.34 24.12
N VAL A 502 -22.00 30.19 23.74
CA VAL A 502 -22.20 29.61 22.40
C VAL A 502 -23.66 29.20 22.18
N LYS A 503 -24.33 28.63 23.19
CA LYS A 503 -25.74 28.24 23.11
C LYS A 503 -26.67 29.45 22.97
N ASN A 504 -26.39 30.53 23.66
CA ASN A 504 -27.14 31.78 23.55
C ASN A 504 -26.94 32.42 22.17
N ASP A 505 -25.69 32.54 21.71
CA ASP A 505 -25.38 33.03 20.36
C ASP A 505 -26.04 32.17 19.26
N ALA A 506 -26.10 30.86 19.46
CA ALA A 506 -26.75 29.94 18.54
C ALA A 506 -28.28 30.09 18.51
N ARG A 507 -28.91 30.43 19.65
CA ARG A 507 -30.36 30.68 19.76
C ARG A 507 -30.75 32.03 19.15
N ASP A 508 -29.95 33.06 19.40
CA ASP A 508 -30.22 34.42 18.91
C ASP A 508 -29.90 34.59 17.41
N GLY A 509 -29.20 33.61 16.81
CA GLY A 509 -28.86 33.61 15.38
C GLY A 509 -27.84 34.70 15.01
N THR A 510 -27.28 35.40 15.98
CA THR A 510 -26.28 36.45 15.80
C THR A 510 -24.91 35.83 15.52
N VAL A 511 -24.40 36.04 14.31
CA VAL A 511 -22.99 35.73 13.98
C VAL A 511 -22.14 36.88 14.48
N ASN A 512 -21.57 36.75 15.68
CA ASN A 512 -20.68 37.76 16.24
C ASN A 512 -19.48 37.95 15.28
N PRO A 513 -19.22 39.19 14.80
CA PRO A 513 -18.14 39.45 13.85
C PRO A 513 -16.76 39.15 14.42
N ASP A 514 -16.57 39.03 15.74
CA ASP A 514 -15.25 38.77 16.33
C ASP A 514 -14.89 37.28 16.41
N ILE A 515 -15.83 36.39 16.07
CA ILE A 515 -15.66 34.93 16.12
C ILE A 515 -15.24 34.42 14.74
N ALA A 516 -14.13 33.67 14.69
CA ALA A 516 -13.64 33.02 13.49
C ALA A 516 -14.29 31.64 13.27
N VAL A 517 -14.43 30.85 14.34
CA VAL A 517 -15.06 29.52 14.31
C VAL A 517 -15.98 29.38 15.51
N GLN A 518 -17.22 28.98 15.28
CA GLN A 518 -18.19 28.69 16.32
C GLN A 518 -18.61 27.22 16.23
N ILE A 519 -18.26 26.43 17.24
CA ILE A 519 -18.58 25.00 17.31
C ILE A 519 -19.87 24.81 18.12
N ARG A 520 -20.92 24.26 17.49
CA ARG A 520 -22.26 24.11 18.06
C ARG A 520 -22.60 22.63 18.27
N GLY A 521 -22.29 22.10 19.45
CA GLY A 521 -22.62 20.72 19.84
C GLY A 521 -21.99 19.65 18.96
N LEU A 522 -20.75 19.88 18.53
CA LEU A 522 -20.08 19.02 17.55
C LEU A 522 -19.86 17.63 18.14
N GLY A 523 -20.45 16.62 17.50
CA GLY A 523 -20.36 15.23 17.88
C GLY A 523 -19.82 14.38 16.74
N LYS A 524 -18.86 13.50 17.04
CA LYS A 524 -18.35 12.46 16.13
C LYS A 524 -18.39 11.08 16.77
N THR A 525 -19.18 10.20 16.17
CA THR A 525 -19.25 8.78 16.52
C THR A 525 -18.80 7.93 15.33
N TYR A 526 -17.88 7.01 15.56
CA TYR A 526 -17.47 6.02 14.56
C TYR A 526 -18.28 4.73 14.76
N PRO A 527 -18.92 4.19 13.70
CA PRO A 527 -19.70 2.97 13.81
C PRO A 527 -18.80 1.78 14.12
N GLY A 528 -19.25 0.90 15.01
CA GLY A 528 -18.51 -0.30 15.38
C GLY A 528 -18.39 -1.29 14.20
N ALA A 529 -17.21 -1.92 14.08
CA ALA A 529 -16.98 -2.92 13.04
C ALA A 529 -17.84 -4.18 13.29
N THR A 530 -18.45 -4.68 12.22
CA THR A 530 -19.17 -5.97 12.25
C THR A 530 -18.25 -7.02 11.63
N HIS A 531 -17.68 -7.90 12.47
CA HIS A 531 -16.86 -8.99 11.96
C HIS A 531 -17.79 -10.18 11.63
N ILE A 532 -17.97 -10.44 10.34
CA ILE A 532 -18.73 -11.60 9.84
C ILE A 532 -17.72 -12.75 9.69
N GLY A 533 -17.53 -13.50 10.78
CA GLY A 533 -16.84 -14.79 10.73
C GLY A 533 -17.83 -15.91 10.40
N CYS A 534 -17.31 -17.06 9.94
CA CYS A 534 -18.08 -18.16 9.32
C CYS A 534 -19.33 -18.63 10.10
N PHE A 535 -19.47 -18.39 11.41
CA PHE A 535 -20.70 -18.74 12.16
C PHE A 535 -21.09 -17.80 13.33
N LYS A 536 -20.47 -16.62 13.50
CA LYS A 536 -20.86 -15.63 14.54
C LYS A 536 -20.59 -14.19 14.09
N CYS A 537 -21.64 -13.35 14.11
CA CYS A 537 -21.51 -11.90 13.96
C CYS A 537 -21.15 -11.28 15.31
N LYS A 538 -19.92 -10.76 15.45
CA LYS A 538 -19.56 -9.88 16.59
C LYS A 538 -19.65 -8.44 16.11
N LYS A 539 -20.55 -7.66 16.72
CA LYS A 539 -20.66 -6.21 16.52
C LYS A 539 -19.95 -5.51 17.67
N THR A 540 -18.90 -4.77 17.36
CA THR A 540 -18.24 -3.89 18.34
C THR A 540 -19.18 -2.72 18.67
N SER A 541 -19.12 -2.20 19.90
CA SER A 541 -19.84 -0.97 20.27
C SER A 541 -19.35 0.22 19.42
N PRO A 542 -20.22 1.21 19.14
CA PRO A 542 -19.81 2.44 18.49
C PRO A 542 -18.81 3.20 19.37
N TYR A 543 -17.81 3.83 18.74
CA TYR A 543 -16.79 4.61 19.44
C TYR A 543 -17.09 6.10 19.30
N HIS A 544 -17.45 6.76 20.41
CA HIS A 544 -17.70 8.19 20.47
C HIS A 544 -16.38 8.96 20.63
N ALA A 545 -15.87 9.50 19.52
CA ALA A 545 -14.60 10.21 19.48
C ALA A 545 -14.70 11.68 19.92
N VAL A 546 -15.83 12.35 19.65
CA VAL A 546 -16.13 13.72 20.11
C VAL A 546 -17.56 13.75 20.61
N ARG A 547 -17.77 14.24 21.83
CA ARG A 547 -19.04 14.24 22.56
C ARG A 547 -19.45 15.69 22.84
N ASP A 548 -20.37 16.20 22.03
CA ASP A 548 -21.04 17.50 22.21
C ASP A 548 -20.12 18.69 22.52
N LEU A 549 -19.17 18.98 21.63
CA LEU A 549 -18.22 20.08 21.84
C LEU A 549 -18.87 21.44 21.54
N TRP A 550 -18.82 22.36 22.51
CA TRP A 550 -19.27 23.75 22.40
C TRP A 550 -18.10 24.69 22.70
N VAL A 551 -17.63 25.45 21.72
CA VAL A 551 -16.51 26.40 21.90
C VAL A 551 -16.45 27.43 20.77
N ASN A 552 -16.08 28.68 21.10
CA ASN A 552 -15.77 29.73 20.14
C ASN A 552 -14.25 29.91 19.98
N PHE A 553 -13.79 30.01 18.74
CA PHE A 553 -12.45 30.49 18.39
C PHE A 553 -12.57 31.91 17.88
N THR A 554 -11.98 32.86 18.61
CA THR A 554 -11.99 34.27 18.26
C THR A 554 -11.00 34.57 17.14
N LYS A 555 -11.19 35.71 16.48
CA LYS A 555 -10.21 36.27 15.54
C LYS A 555 -8.95 36.72 16.28
N ASP A 556 -7.84 36.78 15.54
CA ASP A 556 -6.54 37.27 16.02
C ASP A 556 -5.98 36.58 17.29
N GLN A 557 -6.45 35.35 17.58
CA GLN A 557 -5.96 34.54 18.69
C GLN A 557 -5.47 33.17 18.22
N LEU A 558 -4.50 32.63 18.95
CA LEU A 558 -4.05 31.25 18.84
C LEU A 558 -4.74 30.42 19.92
N PHE A 559 -5.68 29.58 19.50
CA PHE A 559 -6.34 28.60 20.34
C PHE A 559 -5.61 27.27 20.27
N CYS A 560 -5.14 26.76 21.42
CA CYS A 560 -4.47 25.48 21.51
C CYS A 560 -5.39 24.43 22.13
N LEU A 561 -5.62 23.34 21.39
CA LEU A 561 -6.36 22.17 21.87
C LEU A 561 -5.35 21.10 22.35
N LEU A 562 -5.19 21.02 23.67
CA LEU A 562 -4.31 20.09 24.37
C LEU A 562 -5.09 18.85 24.81
N GLY A 563 -4.47 17.68 24.87
CA GLY A 563 -5.16 16.44 25.24
C GLY A 563 -4.25 15.22 25.06
N PRO A 564 -4.49 14.10 25.75
CA PRO A 564 -3.76 12.86 25.50
C PRO A 564 -4.10 12.26 24.13
N ASN A 565 -3.37 11.23 23.74
CA ASN A 565 -3.71 10.45 22.55
C ASN A 565 -5.10 9.82 22.71
N GLY A 566 -5.90 9.85 21.65
CA GLY A 566 -7.30 9.37 21.70
C GLY A 566 -8.29 10.32 22.38
N ALA A 567 -7.90 11.54 22.78
CA ALA A 567 -8.82 12.52 23.37
C ALA A 567 -9.88 13.07 22.40
N GLY A 568 -9.68 12.95 21.08
CA GLY A 568 -10.59 13.47 20.04
C GLY A 568 -10.04 14.66 19.24
N LYS A 569 -8.87 15.21 19.60
CA LYS A 569 -8.21 16.39 18.97
C LYS A 569 -8.22 16.39 17.43
N THR A 570 -7.53 15.42 16.84
CA THR A 570 -7.44 15.26 15.38
C THR A 570 -8.80 14.98 14.75
N THR A 571 -9.71 14.31 15.46
CA THR A 571 -11.08 14.08 14.97
C THR A 571 -11.86 15.40 14.87
N THR A 572 -11.73 16.29 15.85
CA THR A 572 -12.30 17.64 15.83
C THR A 572 -11.78 18.44 14.65
N ILE A 573 -10.45 18.48 14.44
CA ILE A 573 -9.84 19.14 13.27
C ILE A 573 -10.34 18.55 11.95
N ASN A 574 -10.41 17.22 11.84
CA ASN A 574 -10.88 16.56 10.63
C ASN A 574 -12.35 16.90 10.31
N CYS A 575 -13.16 17.14 11.36
CA CYS A 575 -14.52 17.63 11.21
C CYS A 575 -14.57 19.08 10.71
N LEU A 576 -13.76 19.97 11.29
CA LEU A 576 -13.68 21.38 10.88
C LEU A 576 -13.17 21.57 9.44
N THR A 577 -12.23 20.73 9.02
CA THR A 577 -11.63 20.75 7.68
C THR A 577 -12.46 19.99 6.63
N GLY A 578 -13.54 19.34 7.04
CA GLY A 578 -14.44 18.59 6.16
C GLY A 578 -13.82 17.33 5.55
N ILE A 579 -12.78 16.77 6.17
CA ILE A 579 -12.22 15.45 5.84
C ILE A 579 -13.17 14.36 6.31
N THR A 580 -13.64 14.53 7.56
CA THR A 580 -14.62 13.67 8.21
C THR A 580 -15.90 14.48 8.39
N PRO A 581 -17.07 14.02 7.92
CA PRO A 581 -18.34 14.63 8.21
C PRO A 581 -18.71 14.43 9.68
N VAL A 582 -19.43 15.43 10.16
CA VAL A 582 -19.98 15.52 11.51
C VAL A 582 -21.14 14.54 11.68
N THR A 583 -21.24 13.84 12.82
CA THR A 583 -22.41 12.98 13.13
C THR A 583 -23.53 13.69 13.89
N GLY A 584 -23.19 14.68 14.72
CA GLY A 584 -24.14 15.49 15.49
C GLY A 584 -23.65 16.93 15.66
N GLY A 585 -24.55 17.89 15.83
CA GLY A 585 -24.22 19.32 15.88
C GLY A 585 -23.83 19.92 14.53
N ASP A 586 -23.19 21.09 14.56
CA ASP A 586 -22.63 21.82 13.42
C ASP A 586 -21.43 22.68 13.85
N ALA A 587 -20.64 23.17 12.88
CA ALA A 587 -19.61 24.18 13.12
C ALA A 587 -19.66 25.26 12.03
N LEU A 588 -19.64 26.53 12.45
CA LEU A 588 -19.66 27.69 11.56
C LEU A 588 -18.27 28.31 11.51
N VAL A 589 -17.64 28.34 10.33
CA VAL A 589 -16.35 29.00 10.10
C VAL A 589 -16.60 30.26 9.28
N TYR A 590 -16.35 31.44 9.86
CA TYR A 590 -16.68 32.75 9.26
C TYR A 590 -18.12 32.80 8.69
N GLY A 591 -19.08 32.22 9.41
CA GLY A 591 -20.49 32.15 9.01
C GLY A 591 -20.84 31.04 8.01
N HIS A 592 -19.87 30.27 7.52
CA HIS A 592 -20.12 29.11 6.67
C HIS A 592 -20.23 27.82 7.48
N SER A 593 -21.31 27.07 7.29
CA SER A 593 -21.51 25.75 7.93
C SER A 593 -20.65 24.67 7.29
N VAL A 594 -20.01 23.84 8.12
CA VAL A 594 -19.24 22.65 7.67
C VAL A 594 -20.14 21.53 7.14
N ARG A 595 -21.43 21.50 7.54
CA ARG A 595 -22.40 20.52 7.03
C ARG A 595 -22.90 20.84 5.63
N SER A 596 -22.93 22.13 5.28
CA SER A 596 -23.32 22.57 3.94
C SER A 596 -22.18 22.37 2.94
N THR A 597 -22.46 21.74 1.80
CA THR A 597 -21.47 21.57 0.71
C THR A 597 -21.01 22.91 0.14
N VAL A 598 -21.94 23.86 0.00
CA VAL A 598 -21.66 25.24 -0.43
C VAL A 598 -20.84 25.97 0.63
N GLY A 599 -21.20 25.80 1.91
CA GLY A 599 -20.45 26.32 3.05
C GLY A 599 -19.01 25.83 3.06
N MET A 600 -18.80 24.51 2.98
CA MET A 600 -17.47 23.90 2.98
C MET A 600 -16.59 24.36 1.81
N SER A 601 -17.17 24.60 0.63
CA SER A 601 -16.43 25.20 -0.49
C SER A 601 -15.94 26.63 -0.17
N GLY A 602 -16.75 27.42 0.53
CA GLY A 602 -16.34 28.72 1.07
C GLY A 602 -15.24 28.61 2.12
N ILE A 603 -15.36 27.66 3.06
CA ILE A 603 -14.38 27.41 4.13
C ILE A 603 -13.01 27.05 3.56
N ARG A 604 -12.96 26.14 2.57
CA ARG A 604 -11.69 25.70 1.94
C ARG A 604 -10.92 26.83 1.26
N LYS A 605 -11.59 27.92 0.87
CA LYS A 605 -10.93 29.11 0.27
C LYS A 605 -10.20 29.95 1.32
N ILE A 606 -10.74 30.03 2.54
CA ILE A 606 -10.25 30.91 3.60
C ILE A 606 -9.35 30.22 4.62
N ILE A 607 -9.31 28.88 4.60
CA ILE A 607 -8.55 28.06 5.53
C ILE A 607 -7.16 27.67 4.99
N GLY A 608 -6.21 27.50 5.90
CA GLY A 608 -4.93 26.84 5.68
C GLY A 608 -4.83 25.64 6.61
N VAL A 609 -4.47 24.46 6.10
CA VAL A 609 -4.40 23.23 6.91
C VAL A 609 -3.01 22.63 6.84
N CYS A 610 -2.38 22.40 7.98
CA CYS A 610 -1.18 21.58 8.12
C CYS A 610 -1.55 20.31 8.90
N PRO A 611 -1.74 19.15 8.23
CA PRO A 611 -2.11 17.90 8.90
C PRO A 611 -0.92 17.28 9.65
N GLN A 612 -1.15 16.24 10.45
CA GLN A 612 -0.08 15.57 11.21
C GLN A 612 1.05 15.00 10.33
N PHE A 613 0.71 14.41 9.17
CA PHE A 613 1.68 13.81 8.24
C PHE A 613 2.13 14.81 7.17
N ASP A 614 3.37 14.71 6.71
CA ASP A 614 3.88 15.54 5.61
C ASP A 614 3.31 15.10 4.28
N ILE A 615 2.58 16.00 3.63
CA ILE A 615 1.87 15.71 2.37
C ILE A 615 2.70 16.25 1.20
N LEU A 616 3.77 15.54 0.90
CA LEU A 616 4.75 15.94 -0.10
C LEU A 616 4.99 14.82 -1.13
N TRP A 617 5.19 15.21 -2.39
CA TRP A 617 5.74 14.32 -3.41
C TRP A 617 7.27 14.32 -3.33
N ASP A 618 7.85 13.17 -3.00
CA ASP A 618 9.31 12.99 -2.90
C ASP A 618 10.08 13.47 -4.14
N ALA A 619 9.48 13.36 -5.33
CA ALA A 619 10.11 13.73 -6.59
C ALA A 619 10.08 15.24 -6.91
N LEU A 620 9.23 16.04 -6.27
CA LEU A 620 9.09 17.49 -6.51
C LEU A 620 10.02 18.30 -5.59
N SER A 621 10.44 19.49 -6.02
CA SER A 621 11.22 20.42 -5.18
C SER A 621 10.32 21.26 -4.26
N GLY A 622 10.89 21.91 -3.24
CA GLY A 622 10.13 22.81 -2.36
C GLY A 622 9.43 23.95 -3.12
N GLU A 623 10.11 24.55 -4.10
CA GLU A 623 9.54 25.59 -4.98
C GLU A 623 8.35 25.05 -5.79
N GLU A 624 8.47 23.85 -6.37
CA GLU A 624 7.41 23.24 -7.18
C GLU A 624 6.18 22.84 -6.36
N HIS A 625 6.36 22.42 -5.10
CA HIS A 625 5.24 22.16 -4.20
C HIS A 625 4.45 23.44 -3.94
N LEU A 626 5.13 24.54 -3.63
CA LEU A 626 4.45 25.80 -3.34
C LEU A 626 3.79 26.38 -4.60
N GLU A 627 4.43 26.29 -5.77
CA GLU A 627 3.78 26.65 -7.05
C GLU A 627 2.51 25.82 -7.30
N LEU A 628 2.55 24.51 -7.02
CA LEU A 628 1.41 23.60 -7.21
C LEU A 628 0.27 23.94 -6.25
N PHE A 629 0.53 24.03 -4.94
CA PHE A 629 -0.50 24.33 -3.95
C PHE A 629 -1.04 25.76 -4.08
N ALA A 630 -0.22 26.73 -4.48
CA ALA A 630 -0.68 28.08 -4.79
C ALA A 630 -1.61 28.09 -6.02
N SER A 631 -1.30 27.28 -7.03
CA SER A 631 -2.19 27.08 -8.19
C SER A 631 -3.51 26.44 -7.80
N ILE A 632 -3.48 25.45 -6.89
CA ILE A 632 -4.68 24.75 -6.41
C ILE A 632 -5.58 25.69 -5.60
N LYS A 633 -4.99 26.50 -4.72
CA LYS A 633 -5.70 27.50 -3.91
C LYS A 633 -6.31 28.62 -4.77
N GLY A 634 -5.83 28.79 -6.00
CA GLY A 634 -6.38 29.75 -6.97
C GLY A 634 -5.71 31.12 -6.95
N LEU A 635 -4.43 31.19 -6.59
CA LEU A 635 -3.68 32.45 -6.70
C LEU A 635 -3.53 32.85 -8.19
N PRO A 636 -3.55 34.15 -8.52
CA PRO A 636 -3.33 34.62 -9.88
C PRO A 636 -2.01 34.09 -10.46
N PRO A 637 -1.98 33.54 -11.69
CA PRO A 637 -0.77 32.92 -12.26
C PRO A 637 0.49 33.79 -12.26
N ALA A 638 0.33 35.12 -12.33
CA ALA A 638 1.43 36.08 -12.28
C ALA A 638 2.10 36.16 -10.90
N SER A 639 1.35 35.99 -9.80
CA SER A 639 1.87 36.10 -8.43
C SER A 639 2.35 34.78 -7.83
N ILE A 640 2.02 33.64 -8.44
CA ILE A 640 2.38 32.31 -7.90
C ILE A 640 3.87 32.19 -7.60
N LYS A 641 4.73 32.60 -8.54
CA LYS A 641 6.19 32.50 -8.39
C LYS A 641 6.74 33.44 -7.32
N SER A 642 6.19 34.65 -7.20
CA SER A 642 6.66 35.58 -6.17
C SER A 642 6.23 35.10 -4.78
N VAL A 643 4.97 34.68 -4.63
CA VAL A 643 4.44 34.15 -3.37
C VAL A 643 5.18 32.88 -2.94
N ALA A 644 5.47 31.97 -3.88
CA ALA A 644 6.24 30.76 -3.54
C ALA A 644 7.64 31.08 -2.97
N ARG A 645 8.35 32.06 -3.53
CA ARG A 645 9.66 32.48 -3.01
C ARG A 645 9.55 33.19 -1.66
N GLU A 646 8.53 34.03 -1.49
CA GLU A 646 8.27 34.69 -0.21
C GLU A 646 7.96 33.68 0.89
N SER A 647 7.10 32.70 0.61
CA SER A 647 6.79 31.61 1.54
C SER A 647 8.03 30.76 1.88
N LEU A 648 8.93 30.48 0.91
CA LEU A 648 10.20 29.80 1.19
C LEU A 648 11.12 30.61 2.09
N ALA A 649 11.15 31.93 1.92
CA ALA A 649 11.93 32.83 2.76
C ALA A 649 11.39 32.86 4.20
N GLN A 650 10.06 32.92 4.37
CA GLN A 650 9.40 32.88 5.69
C GLN A 650 9.76 31.62 6.47
N VAL A 651 9.86 30.47 5.80
CA VAL A 651 10.21 29.19 6.46
C VAL A 651 11.71 28.86 6.48
N LYS A 652 12.57 29.80 6.08
CA LYS A 652 14.03 29.64 6.02
C LYS A 652 14.46 28.41 5.18
N LEU A 653 13.86 28.24 3.98
CA LEU A 653 14.17 27.15 3.03
C LEU A 653 14.65 27.66 1.66
N THR A 654 15.01 28.94 1.53
CA THR A 654 15.42 29.57 0.27
C THR A 654 16.60 28.86 -0.41
N GLU A 655 17.62 28.45 0.35
CA GLU A 655 18.81 27.77 -0.19
C GLU A 655 18.50 26.38 -0.75
N SER A 656 17.53 25.70 -0.14
CA SER A 656 17.10 24.35 -0.52
C SER A 656 15.90 24.33 -1.46
N ALA A 657 15.45 25.48 -1.97
CA ALA A 657 14.22 25.64 -2.75
C ALA A 657 14.11 24.70 -3.96
N LYS A 658 15.23 24.49 -4.67
CA LYS A 658 15.32 23.65 -5.88
C LYS A 658 15.66 22.20 -5.58
N VAL A 659 16.00 21.87 -4.34
CA VAL A 659 16.31 20.50 -3.90
C VAL A 659 15.00 19.72 -3.76
N ARG A 660 15.02 18.42 -4.13
CA ARG A 660 13.84 17.54 -4.07
C ARG A 660 13.45 17.23 -2.63
N ALA A 661 12.15 17.12 -2.36
CA ALA A 661 11.61 16.82 -1.05
C ALA A 661 12.10 15.47 -0.48
N ARG A 662 12.45 14.50 -1.34
CA ARG A 662 13.06 13.24 -0.89
C ARG A 662 14.34 13.46 -0.05
N SER A 663 15.13 14.47 -0.39
CA SER A 663 16.41 14.78 0.28
C SER A 663 16.24 15.71 1.49
N TYR A 664 15.03 16.20 1.77
CA TYR A 664 14.77 17.05 2.93
C TYR A 664 14.78 16.23 4.21
N SER A 665 15.37 16.78 5.28
CA SER A 665 15.22 16.25 6.63
C SER A 665 13.77 16.34 7.10
N GLY A 666 13.39 15.59 8.13
CA GLY A 666 12.03 15.64 8.70
C GLY A 666 11.60 17.07 9.05
N GLY A 667 12.49 17.84 9.71
CA GLY A 667 12.20 19.24 10.04
C GLY A 667 12.07 20.17 8.83
N MET A 668 12.78 19.91 7.73
CA MET A 668 12.62 20.66 6.47
C MET A 668 11.30 20.32 5.77
N ARG A 669 10.90 19.04 5.75
CA ARG A 669 9.60 18.61 5.22
C ARG A 669 8.46 19.26 6.00
N ARG A 670 8.56 19.26 7.33
CA ARG A 670 7.55 19.88 8.19
C ARG A 670 7.42 21.39 7.98
N ARG A 671 8.55 22.10 7.88
CA ARG A 671 8.56 23.53 7.53
C ARG A 671 7.93 23.82 6.17
N LEU A 672 8.15 22.95 5.18
CA LEU A 672 7.48 23.06 3.88
C LEU A 672 5.97 22.80 3.99
N SER A 673 5.53 21.82 4.78
CA SER A 673 4.11 21.56 5.07
C SER A 673 3.43 22.76 5.72
N VAL A 674 4.11 23.42 6.68
CA VAL A 674 3.63 24.69 7.26
C VAL A 674 3.59 25.79 6.21
N ALA A 675 4.62 25.94 5.35
CA ALA A 675 4.59 26.93 4.27
C ALA A 675 3.37 26.76 3.34
N ILE A 676 3.00 25.51 3.02
CA ILE A 676 1.84 25.20 2.19
C ILE A 676 0.54 25.66 2.86
N SER A 677 0.41 25.53 4.18
CA SER A 677 -0.80 25.99 4.89
C SER A 677 -0.93 27.51 4.88
N LEU A 678 0.18 28.25 4.83
CA LEU A 678 0.22 29.73 4.82
C LEU A 678 -0.02 30.36 3.44
N LEU A 679 -0.04 29.58 2.37
CA LEU A 679 -0.23 30.09 1.01
C LEU A 679 -1.57 30.82 0.88
N GLY A 680 -1.60 31.93 0.13
CA GLY A 680 -2.83 32.67 -0.18
C GLY A 680 -3.46 33.40 1.01
N ASP A 681 -2.68 33.71 2.06
CA ASP A 681 -3.09 34.52 3.21
C ASP A 681 -4.41 34.06 3.86
N PRO A 682 -4.44 32.82 4.41
CA PRO A 682 -5.65 32.27 5.03
C PRO A 682 -6.05 33.06 6.29
N LYS A 683 -7.36 33.24 6.49
CA LYS A 683 -7.92 33.88 7.69
C LYS A 683 -7.99 32.94 8.90
N LEU A 684 -8.02 31.64 8.64
CA LEU A 684 -8.00 30.58 9.64
C LEU A 684 -6.90 29.57 9.28
N ILE A 685 -5.99 29.30 10.21
CA ILE A 685 -4.95 28.28 10.04
C ILE A 685 -5.19 27.18 11.06
N ILE A 686 -5.26 25.94 10.59
CA ILE A 686 -5.35 24.75 11.45
C ILE A 686 -4.04 23.97 11.35
N LEU A 687 -3.38 23.77 12.49
CA LEU A 687 -2.12 23.04 12.60
C LEU A 687 -2.35 21.81 13.48
N ASP A 688 -2.27 20.63 12.87
CA ASP A 688 -2.42 19.36 13.57
C ASP A 688 -1.04 18.80 13.94
N GLU A 689 -0.66 18.95 15.20
CA GLU A 689 0.61 18.49 15.76
C GLU A 689 1.85 18.92 14.92
N PRO A 690 2.10 20.23 14.75
CA PRO A 690 3.13 20.76 13.86
C PRO A 690 4.56 20.38 14.24
N THR A 691 4.85 20.06 15.50
CA THR A 691 6.23 19.91 15.98
C THR A 691 6.59 18.52 16.52
N THR A 692 5.66 17.56 16.38
CA THR A 692 5.87 16.16 16.76
C THR A 692 7.04 15.54 16.00
N GLY A 693 7.95 14.87 16.71
CA GLY A 693 9.08 14.16 16.11
C GLY A 693 10.20 15.05 15.55
N MET A 694 10.17 16.36 15.83
CA MET A 694 11.21 17.30 15.42
C MET A 694 12.28 17.49 16.50
N ASP A 695 13.52 17.75 16.05
CA ASP A 695 14.60 18.18 16.93
C ASP A 695 14.29 19.55 17.57
N PRO A 696 14.85 19.86 18.76
CA PRO A 696 14.52 21.09 19.49
C PRO A 696 14.78 22.38 18.70
N ILE A 697 15.78 22.41 17.82
CA ILE A 697 16.12 23.61 17.03
C ILE A 697 15.08 23.82 15.94
N SER A 698 14.75 22.78 15.17
CA SER A 698 13.72 22.87 14.15
C SER A 698 12.34 23.17 14.74
N ARG A 699 12.02 22.65 15.93
CA ARG A 699 10.80 23.00 16.67
C ARG A 699 10.70 24.49 16.96
N ARG A 700 11.76 25.09 17.52
CA ARG A 700 11.80 26.55 17.77
C ARG A 700 11.63 27.36 16.49
N HIS A 701 12.22 26.93 15.37
CA HIS A 701 12.00 27.60 14.09
C HIS A 701 10.54 27.56 13.65
N VAL A 702 9.82 26.45 13.86
CA VAL A 702 8.38 26.37 13.56
C VAL A 702 7.58 27.27 14.50
N TRP A 703 7.93 27.33 15.78
CA TRP A 703 7.32 28.25 16.75
C TRP A 703 7.47 29.71 16.34
N ASP A 704 8.67 30.13 15.92
CA ASP A 704 8.92 31.48 15.41
C ASP A 704 8.03 31.79 14.20
N ILE A 705 7.87 30.84 13.28
CA ILE A 705 7.01 31.00 12.09
C ILE A 705 5.55 31.18 12.51
N ILE A 706 5.04 30.35 13.43
CA ILE A 706 3.66 30.43 13.93
C ILE A 706 3.43 31.77 14.63
N GLN A 707 4.35 32.18 15.51
CA GLN A 707 4.25 33.43 16.26
C GLN A 707 4.25 34.66 15.35
N ASN A 708 5.10 34.67 14.32
CA ASN A 708 5.13 35.74 13.32
C ASN A 708 3.84 35.79 12.47
N THR A 709 3.21 34.63 12.27
CA THR A 709 2.02 34.48 11.43
C THR A 709 0.71 34.76 12.17
N LYS A 710 0.74 34.81 13.51
CA LYS A 710 -0.41 35.01 14.39
C LYS A 710 -1.16 36.33 14.14
N LYS A 711 -0.47 37.39 13.71
CA LYS A 711 -1.08 38.72 13.51
C LYS A 711 -2.11 38.69 12.38
N GLY A 712 -3.34 39.14 12.66
CA GLY A 712 -4.40 39.27 11.66
C GLY A 712 -5.08 37.94 11.27
N ARG A 713 -4.82 36.85 12.00
CA ARG A 713 -5.27 35.49 11.66
C ARG A 713 -5.72 34.73 12.90
N ALA A 714 -6.75 33.90 12.76
CA ALA A 714 -7.11 32.92 13.79
C ALA A 714 -6.30 31.63 13.57
N ILE A 715 -5.66 31.10 14.62
CA ILE A 715 -4.87 29.87 14.53
C ILE A 715 -5.44 28.84 15.52
N VAL A 716 -5.73 27.64 15.04
CA VAL A 716 -6.12 26.48 15.86
C VAL A 716 -4.99 25.46 15.82
N LEU A 717 -4.39 25.19 16.97
CA LEU A 717 -3.24 24.31 17.12
C LEU A 717 -3.63 23.10 17.98
N THR A 718 -3.53 21.88 17.48
CA THR A 718 -3.53 20.70 18.35
C THR A 718 -2.11 20.30 18.67
N THR A 719 -1.86 20.00 19.94
CA THR A 719 -0.58 19.48 20.40
C THR A 719 -0.77 18.53 21.58
N HIS A 720 0.24 17.73 21.82
CA HIS A 720 0.43 17.00 23.07
C HIS A 720 1.64 17.52 23.87
N SER A 721 2.33 18.56 23.37
CA SER A 721 3.44 19.21 24.06
C SER A 721 2.93 20.37 24.91
N MET A 722 3.09 20.24 26.23
CA MET A 722 2.67 21.28 27.17
C MET A 722 3.53 22.55 27.03
N GLU A 723 4.82 22.40 26.71
CA GLU A 723 5.71 23.54 26.40
C GLU A 723 5.20 24.35 25.20
N GLU A 724 4.78 23.67 24.12
CA GLU A 724 4.27 24.32 22.92
C GLU A 724 2.98 25.10 23.20
N ALA A 725 2.07 24.50 23.96
CA ALA A 725 0.83 25.14 24.38
C ALA A 725 1.12 26.37 25.27
N ASP A 726 2.01 26.24 26.25
CA ASP A 726 2.35 27.31 27.20
C ASP A 726 2.98 28.54 26.52
N ILE A 727 3.83 28.32 25.50
CA ILE A 727 4.58 29.40 24.83
C ILE A 727 3.76 30.10 23.73
N LEU A 728 3.02 29.34 22.90
CA LEU A 728 2.41 29.88 21.68
C LEU A 728 0.97 30.37 21.87
N SER A 729 0.23 29.77 22.81
CA SER A 729 -1.22 29.95 22.89
C SER A 729 -1.65 31.20 23.65
N ASP A 730 -2.77 31.79 23.21
CA ASP A 730 -3.50 32.79 24.02
C ASP A 730 -4.53 32.11 24.92
N ARG A 731 -5.15 31.05 24.40
CA ARG A 731 -6.19 30.28 25.08
C ARG A 731 -5.95 28.79 24.82
N ILE A 732 -6.02 28.01 25.89
CA ILE A 732 -5.80 26.57 25.92
C ILE A 732 -7.13 25.90 26.29
N GLY A 733 -7.53 24.90 25.52
CA GLY A 733 -8.59 23.98 25.87
C GLY A 733 -8.01 22.58 26.12
N ILE A 734 -8.24 22.00 27.29
CA ILE A 734 -7.79 20.63 27.59
C ILE A 734 -8.94 19.66 27.32
N MET A 735 -8.73 18.74 26.38
CA MET A 735 -9.70 17.75 25.94
C MET A 735 -9.33 16.37 26.46
N ALA A 736 -10.31 15.62 27.00
CA ALA A 736 -10.14 14.25 27.45
C ALA A 736 -11.40 13.42 27.16
N LYS A 737 -11.22 12.16 26.71
CA LYS A 737 -12.29 11.20 26.38
C LYS A 737 -13.42 11.79 25.51
N GLY A 738 -13.07 12.64 24.55
CA GLY A 738 -14.04 13.23 23.61
C GLY A 738 -14.72 14.51 24.08
N ARG A 739 -14.42 15.03 25.28
CA ARG A 739 -15.02 16.25 25.86
C ARG A 739 -13.98 17.30 26.19
N LEU A 740 -14.36 18.57 26.13
CA LEU A 740 -13.58 19.68 26.67
C LEU A 740 -13.75 19.71 28.19
N ARG A 741 -12.65 19.66 28.95
CA ARG A 741 -12.67 19.58 30.42
C ARG A 741 -12.41 20.92 31.08
N CYS A 742 -11.48 21.70 30.54
CA CYS A 742 -11.23 23.06 31.00
C CYS A 742 -10.81 23.95 29.83
N ILE A 743 -10.97 25.26 30.01
CA ILE A 743 -10.61 26.26 29.02
C ILE A 743 -10.09 27.52 29.71
N GLY A 744 -8.99 28.11 29.22
CA GLY A 744 -8.43 29.31 29.82
C GLY A 744 -7.06 29.66 29.27
N ASN A 745 -6.47 30.78 29.71
CA ASN A 745 -5.06 31.04 29.45
C ASN A 745 -4.17 30.18 30.36
N SER A 746 -2.88 30.04 30.02
CA SER A 746 -1.96 29.18 30.77
C SER A 746 -1.91 29.52 32.27
N ILE A 747 -1.87 30.81 32.62
CA ILE A 747 -1.79 31.27 34.01
C ILE A 747 -3.07 30.89 34.79
N ARG A 748 -4.25 31.09 34.20
CA ARG A 748 -5.55 30.73 34.79
C ARG A 748 -5.66 29.23 35.03
N LEU A 749 -5.23 28.41 34.06
CA LEU A 749 -5.25 26.95 34.21
C LEU A 749 -4.29 26.47 35.32
N LYS A 750 -3.07 27.03 35.36
CA LYS A 750 -2.08 26.73 36.42
C LYS A 750 -2.57 27.15 37.80
N SER A 751 -3.19 28.32 37.92
CA SER A 751 -3.72 28.82 39.18
C SER A 751 -4.96 28.07 39.67
N LYS A 752 -5.81 27.55 38.76
CA LYS A 752 -7.08 26.89 39.11
C LYS A 752 -6.92 25.39 39.36
N PHE A 753 -6.09 24.73 38.57
CA PHE A 753 -5.95 23.26 38.57
C PHE A 753 -4.56 22.78 38.99
N GLY A 754 -3.61 23.70 39.22
CA GLY A 754 -2.31 23.37 39.79
C GLY A 754 -2.46 22.94 41.25
N THR A 755 -1.54 22.11 41.71
CA THR A 755 -1.47 21.66 43.11
C THR A 755 -0.95 22.74 44.06
N GLY A 756 -0.47 23.87 43.51
CA GLY A 756 0.10 24.96 44.28
C GLY A 756 1.29 25.65 43.59
N PHE A 757 2.10 26.32 44.41
CA PHE A 757 3.38 26.89 44.01
C PHE A 757 4.52 25.90 44.23
N ILE A 758 5.43 25.81 43.26
CA ILE A 758 6.62 24.97 43.37
C ILE A 758 7.77 25.85 43.85
N ALA A 759 8.31 25.55 45.04
CA ALA A 759 9.47 26.23 45.60
C ALA A 759 10.69 25.32 45.52
N ASN A 760 11.66 25.71 44.68
CA ASN A 760 12.96 25.06 44.58
C ASN A 760 13.98 25.83 45.41
N VAL A 761 14.47 25.21 46.47
CA VAL A 761 15.46 25.77 47.38
C VAL A 761 16.81 25.13 47.06
N ARG A 762 17.74 25.91 46.51
CA ARG A 762 19.09 25.45 46.17
C ARG A 762 20.05 25.73 47.31
N PHE A 763 20.94 24.80 47.61
CA PHE A 763 21.96 24.96 48.64
C PHE A 763 23.28 25.43 48.03
N GLY A 764 24.10 26.11 48.81
CA GLY A 764 25.45 26.50 48.38
C GLY A 764 26.42 25.32 48.40
N ASP A 765 27.17 25.11 47.33
CA ASP A 765 28.28 24.14 47.33
C ASP A 765 29.39 24.63 48.26
N THR A 766 29.61 23.90 49.36
CA THR A 766 30.77 24.11 50.22
C THR A 766 32.00 23.54 49.53
N ASN A 767 32.71 24.32 48.71
CA ASN A 767 34.07 23.95 48.29
C ASN A 767 34.99 25.17 48.12
N GLY A 768 35.96 25.26 49.02
CA GLY A 768 37.12 26.15 48.90
C GLY A 768 38.03 26.12 50.12
N GLY A 769 38.97 25.15 50.18
CA GLY A 769 40.14 25.21 51.08
C GLY A 769 40.67 23.86 51.55
N HIS A 770 41.86 23.48 51.10
CA HIS A 770 42.61 22.29 51.53
C HIS A 770 42.84 22.23 53.05
N THR A 771 42.41 21.15 53.70
CA THR A 771 43.14 20.49 54.81
C THR A 771 42.47 19.15 55.15
N PRO A 772 43.19 18.02 55.23
CA PRO A 772 42.61 16.74 55.60
C PRO A 772 42.72 16.56 57.13
N ALA A 773 41.62 16.74 57.86
CA ALA A 773 41.58 16.35 59.26
C ALA A 773 40.17 15.89 59.70
N ARG A 774 40.02 14.57 59.78
CA ARG A 774 39.19 13.80 60.73
C ARG A 774 37.83 14.38 61.15
N THR A 775 36.79 14.05 60.39
CA THR A 775 35.51 13.39 60.78
C THR A 775 34.43 13.75 59.75
N PRO A 776 33.88 12.79 58.97
CA PRO A 776 32.76 13.06 58.07
C PRO A 776 31.47 12.85 58.85
N VAL A 777 30.98 13.90 59.51
CA VAL A 777 29.59 13.96 59.97
C VAL A 777 28.86 14.93 59.06
N ASP A 778 27.83 14.42 58.41
CA ASP A 778 27.00 15.01 57.37
C ASP A 778 26.53 16.44 57.68
N THR A 779 27.34 17.46 57.44
CA THR A 779 26.93 18.85 57.66
C THR A 779 25.87 19.28 56.64
N SER A 780 25.85 18.65 55.47
CA SER A 780 24.81 18.85 54.46
C SER A 780 23.42 18.36 54.91
N SER A 781 23.33 17.25 55.65
CA SER A 781 22.03 16.71 56.11
C SER A 781 21.36 17.60 57.17
N VAL A 782 22.15 18.24 58.03
CA VAL A 782 21.65 19.13 59.10
C VAL A 782 20.93 20.35 58.52
N HIS A 783 21.49 21.00 57.50
CA HIS A 783 20.86 22.14 56.85
C HIS A 783 19.61 21.73 56.05
N HIS A 784 19.62 20.56 55.41
CA HIS A 784 18.43 20.02 54.72
C HIS A 784 17.31 19.73 55.74
N GLU A 785 17.60 19.12 56.89
CA GLU A 785 16.62 18.87 57.94
C GLU A 785 16.07 20.15 58.58
N ALA A 786 16.90 21.19 58.75
CA ALA A 786 16.47 22.48 59.26
C ALA A 786 15.44 23.15 58.33
N VAL A 787 15.70 23.15 57.02
CA VAL A 787 14.76 23.66 56.01
C VAL A 787 13.48 22.81 55.96
N LYS A 788 13.58 21.48 56.01
CA LYS A 788 12.39 20.60 56.08
C LYS A 788 11.53 20.88 57.30
N LYS A 789 12.13 21.06 58.48
CA LYS A 789 11.40 21.40 59.71
C LYS A 789 10.73 22.77 59.59
N PHE A 790 11.41 23.74 58.97
CA PHE A 790 10.86 25.08 58.75
C PHE A 790 9.63 25.07 57.83
N PHE A 791 9.69 24.34 56.70
CA PHE A 791 8.55 24.16 55.79
C PHE A 791 7.42 23.37 56.46
N LYS A 792 7.74 22.33 57.25
CA LYS A 792 6.73 21.56 57.99
C LYS A 792 6.05 22.37 59.11
N SER A 793 6.78 23.21 59.85
CA SER A 793 6.18 23.97 60.97
C SER A 793 5.32 25.15 60.53
N HIS A 794 5.68 25.81 59.42
CA HIS A 794 4.96 27.00 58.95
C HIS A 794 3.92 26.71 57.88
N LEU A 795 4.18 25.72 57.02
CA LEU A 795 3.32 25.40 55.88
C LEU A 795 2.78 23.97 55.94
N ASP A 796 3.18 23.10 56.86
CA ASP A 796 2.81 21.68 56.90
C ASP A 796 3.02 20.97 55.54
N VAL A 797 4.16 21.25 54.89
CA VAL A 797 4.55 20.67 53.60
C VAL A 797 5.84 19.88 53.76
N THR A 798 5.88 18.69 53.16
CA THR A 798 7.08 17.86 53.03
C THR A 798 7.69 18.00 51.63
N PRO A 799 9.02 17.85 51.48
CA PRO A 799 9.66 17.94 50.17
C PRO A 799 9.18 16.81 49.25
N THR A 800 8.86 17.14 48.00
CA THR A 800 8.48 16.18 46.95
C THR A 800 9.70 15.53 46.33
N GLU A 801 10.77 16.30 46.12
CA GLU A 801 12.06 15.80 45.62
C GLU A 801 13.20 16.28 46.51
N GLU A 802 14.14 15.36 46.78
CA GLU A 802 15.31 15.63 47.61
C GLU A 802 16.58 15.21 46.87
N THR A 803 17.40 16.19 46.53
CA THR A 803 18.75 16.00 46.00
C THR A 803 19.76 16.72 46.89
N ARG A 804 21.02 16.29 46.91
CA ARG A 804 22.09 16.92 47.72
C ARG A 804 22.25 18.44 47.51
N SER A 805 21.80 18.96 46.38
CA SER A 805 22.00 20.36 45.97
C SER A 805 20.71 21.19 45.97
N PHE A 806 19.52 20.57 46.04
CA PHE A 806 18.25 21.29 46.09
C PHE A 806 17.12 20.46 46.71
N LEU A 807 16.18 21.17 47.34
CA LEU A 807 14.90 20.63 47.82
C LEU A 807 13.75 21.27 47.04
N THR A 808 12.81 20.44 46.59
CA THR A 808 11.60 20.88 45.90
C THR A 808 10.40 20.72 46.84
N PHE A 809 9.61 21.79 47.00
CA PHE A 809 8.37 21.79 47.79
C PHE A 809 7.19 22.20 46.92
N VAL A 810 6.04 21.54 47.12
CA VAL A 810 4.76 21.94 46.52
C VAL A 810 3.90 22.58 47.60
N ILE A 811 3.64 23.88 47.47
CA ILE A 811 2.91 24.67 48.46
C ILE A 811 1.48 24.88 47.99
N PRO A 812 0.48 24.28 48.66
CA PRO A 812 -0.93 24.40 48.30
C PRO A 812 -1.46 25.85 48.22
N HIS A 813 -2.43 26.08 47.32
CA HIS A 813 -3.00 27.42 47.07
C HIS A 813 -3.75 28.03 48.26
N ASP A 814 -4.31 27.22 49.16
CA ASP A 814 -4.93 27.67 50.42
C ASP A 814 -3.95 28.43 51.33
N LYS A 815 -2.64 28.22 51.15
CA LYS A 815 -1.57 28.84 51.95
C LYS A 815 -0.96 30.08 51.28
N GLU A 816 -1.50 30.55 50.16
CA GLU A 816 -0.99 31.69 49.39
C GLU A 816 -0.91 32.99 50.21
N SER A 817 -1.90 33.24 51.07
CA SER A 817 -1.95 34.44 51.91
C SER A 817 -0.78 34.53 52.92
N ILE A 818 -0.19 33.40 53.29
CA ILE A 818 0.90 33.28 54.28
C ILE A 818 2.28 33.32 53.60
N LEU A 819 2.36 33.03 52.29
CA LEU A 819 3.61 32.92 51.53
C LEU A 819 4.48 34.18 51.61
N LYS A 820 3.86 35.38 51.58
CA LYS A 820 4.60 36.64 51.62
C LYS A 820 5.43 36.79 52.90
N ASN A 821 4.84 36.45 54.05
CA ASN A 821 5.53 36.53 55.34
C ASN A 821 6.53 35.38 55.49
N PHE A 822 6.16 34.18 55.03
CA PHE A 822 7.02 32.99 55.06
C PHE A 822 8.34 33.19 54.29
N PHE A 823 8.28 33.66 53.04
CA PHE A 823 9.49 33.88 52.24
C PHE A 823 10.33 35.05 52.74
N ALA A 824 9.72 36.08 53.34
CA ALA A 824 10.46 37.16 53.99
C ALA A 824 11.29 36.65 55.18
N GLU A 825 10.73 35.74 55.98
CA GLU A 825 11.43 35.10 57.10
C GLU A 825 12.51 34.11 56.62
N LEU A 826 12.21 33.32 55.58
CA LEU A 826 13.18 32.41 54.96
C LEU A 826 14.38 33.18 54.39
N GLN A 827 14.15 34.34 53.78
CA GLN A 827 15.19 35.22 53.25
C GLN A 827 16.02 35.86 54.38
N ALA A 828 15.40 36.27 55.48
CA ALA A 828 16.10 36.79 56.65
C ALA A 828 17.04 35.75 57.28
N ARG A 829 16.64 34.47 57.24
CA ARG A 829 17.41 33.33 57.77
C ARG A 829 18.21 32.56 56.70
N GLN A 830 18.37 33.12 55.51
CA GLN A 830 19.04 32.45 54.38
C GLN A 830 20.48 32.01 54.70
N ARG A 831 21.22 32.80 55.50
CA ARG A 831 22.59 32.49 55.94
C ARG A 831 22.65 31.36 56.96
N GLU A 832 21.62 31.19 57.77
CA GLU A 832 21.50 30.12 58.77
C GLU A 832 21.21 28.77 58.09
N PHE A 833 20.39 28.79 57.04
CA PHE A 833 19.99 27.60 56.29
C PHE A 833 20.95 27.22 55.13
N ASN A 834 22.01 28.00 54.88
CA ASN A 834 22.95 27.83 53.76
C ASN A 834 22.27 27.70 52.39
N VAL A 835 21.21 28.48 52.16
CA VAL A 835 20.45 28.50 50.91
C VAL A 835 21.08 29.49 49.94
N SER A 836 21.47 29.03 48.76
CA SER A 836 22.10 29.85 47.71
C SER A 836 21.07 30.60 46.86
N ASP A 837 19.99 29.93 46.47
CA ASP A 837 18.95 30.47 45.61
C ASP A 837 17.58 29.86 45.95
N ILE A 838 16.50 30.64 45.80
CA ILE A 838 15.12 30.19 46.00
C ILE A 838 14.33 30.57 44.74
N GLN A 839 13.83 29.56 44.04
CA GLN A 839 13.01 29.76 42.86
C GLN A 839 11.58 29.39 43.18
N LEU A 840 10.67 30.36 43.07
CA LEU A 840 9.24 30.15 43.18
C LEU A 840 8.63 30.13 41.78
N GLY A 841 8.05 28.99 41.40
CA GLY A 841 7.30 28.82 40.16
C GLY A 841 5.83 28.51 40.43
N LEU A 842 4.99 28.79 39.44
CA LEU A 842 3.66 28.16 39.37
C LEU A 842 3.82 26.68 38.99
N ALA A 843 2.81 25.87 39.32
CA ALA A 843 2.68 24.53 38.77
C ALA A 843 2.87 24.53 37.23
N THR A 844 3.47 23.46 36.71
CA THR A 844 3.66 23.33 35.27
C THR A 844 2.32 23.00 34.60
N LEU A 845 2.18 23.33 33.31
CA LEU A 845 0.99 22.93 32.55
C LEU A 845 0.90 21.40 32.42
N GLU A 846 2.03 20.70 32.51
CA GLU A 846 2.10 19.24 32.55
C GLU A 846 1.42 18.66 33.79
N GLU A 847 1.66 19.24 34.97
CA GLU A 847 1.00 18.80 36.20
C GLU A 847 -0.53 19.00 36.14
N VAL A 848 -0.97 20.18 35.71
CA VAL A 848 -2.39 20.49 35.47
C VAL A 848 -3.01 19.46 34.53
N PHE A 849 -2.32 19.16 33.44
CA PHE A 849 -2.76 18.19 32.45
C PHE A 849 -2.90 16.79 33.03
N LEU A 850 -1.91 16.31 33.80
CA LEU A 850 -1.94 14.99 34.43
C LEU A 850 -3.09 14.86 35.42
N ASN A 851 -3.34 15.88 36.23
CA ASN A 851 -4.45 15.90 37.18
C ASN A 851 -5.81 15.81 36.47
N ILE A 852 -6.00 16.60 35.40
CA ILE A 852 -7.25 16.60 34.63
C ILE A 852 -7.43 15.29 33.85
N ALA A 853 -6.37 14.77 33.25
CA ALA A 853 -6.39 13.51 32.53
C ALA A 853 -6.73 12.35 33.47
N LYS A 854 -6.10 12.31 34.66
CA LYS A 854 -6.38 11.31 35.70
C LYS A 854 -7.83 11.38 36.16
N LYS A 855 -8.36 12.58 36.46
CA LYS A 855 -9.76 12.78 36.82
C LYS A 855 -10.71 12.28 35.73
N ALA A 856 -10.45 12.63 34.48
CA ALA A 856 -11.28 12.22 33.34
C ALA A 856 -11.24 10.71 33.08
N GLU A 857 -10.11 10.04 33.33
CA GLU A 857 -9.99 8.59 33.27
C GLU A 857 -10.82 7.89 34.34
N LEU A 858 -10.74 8.37 35.59
CA LEU A 858 -11.50 7.84 36.73
C LEU A 858 -13.01 7.90 36.46
N GLU A 859 -13.51 9.05 36.04
CA GLU A 859 -14.92 9.24 35.69
C GLU A 859 -15.37 8.34 34.54
N SER A 860 -14.55 8.22 33.49
CA SER A 860 -14.87 7.36 32.35
C SER A 860 -14.90 5.89 32.75
N ALA A 861 -13.98 5.46 33.61
CA ALA A 861 -13.91 4.08 34.08
C ALA A 861 -15.08 3.76 35.03
N ALA A 862 -15.50 4.72 35.85
CA ALA A 862 -16.71 4.63 36.66
C ALA A 862 -17.97 4.50 35.77
N ALA A 863 -18.11 5.35 34.75
CA ALA A 863 -19.24 5.29 33.81
C ALA A 863 -19.28 4.00 32.97
N GLU A 864 -18.12 3.42 32.64
CA GLU A 864 -18.02 2.15 31.90
C GLU A 864 -18.11 0.91 32.81
N GLY A 865 -18.14 1.07 34.14
CA GLY A 865 -18.11 -0.03 35.10
C GLY A 865 -16.85 -0.90 34.99
N LYS A 866 -15.70 -0.31 34.62
CA LYS A 866 -14.46 -1.04 34.36
C LYS A 866 -13.86 -1.56 35.68
N MET A 867 -13.67 -2.87 35.77
CA MET A 867 -13.09 -3.55 36.93
C MET A 867 -11.65 -3.99 36.64
N VAL A 868 -10.76 -3.87 37.63
CA VAL A 868 -9.38 -4.36 37.62
C VAL A 868 -9.18 -5.35 38.77
N THR A 869 -8.36 -6.38 38.53
CA THR A 869 -8.01 -7.36 39.55
C THR A 869 -6.86 -6.85 40.41
N LEU A 870 -7.06 -6.76 41.72
CA LEU A 870 -6.05 -6.50 42.74
C LEU A 870 -5.61 -7.84 43.34
N ASP A 871 -4.31 -8.14 43.25
CA ASP A 871 -3.70 -9.29 43.93
C ASP A 871 -3.12 -8.84 45.27
N LEU A 872 -3.62 -9.42 46.36
CA LEU A 872 -3.20 -9.10 47.73
C LEU A 872 -1.99 -9.93 48.15
N THR A 873 -1.21 -9.42 49.10
CA THR A 873 -0.07 -10.15 49.73
C THR A 873 -0.51 -11.42 50.45
N SER A 874 -1.79 -11.53 50.82
CA SER A 874 -2.42 -12.73 51.39
C SER A 874 -2.75 -13.82 50.35
N GLY A 875 -2.47 -13.59 49.05
CA GLY A 875 -2.70 -14.55 47.95
C GLY A 875 -4.13 -14.57 47.40
N LYS A 876 -5.00 -13.65 47.83
CA LYS A 876 -6.37 -13.46 47.32
C LYS A 876 -6.38 -12.44 46.18
N SER A 877 -7.18 -12.69 45.14
CA SER A 877 -7.40 -11.77 44.01
C SER A 877 -8.82 -11.18 44.08
N VAL A 878 -8.94 -9.86 44.13
CA VAL A 878 -10.21 -9.13 44.30
C VAL A 878 -10.47 -8.26 43.08
N GLN A 879 -11.69 -8.27 42.51
CA GLN A 879 -12.06 -7.31 41.48
C GLN A 879 -12.53 -6.00 42.11
N ILE A 880 -11.89 -4.91 41.73
CA ILE A 880 -12.19 -3.56 42.23
C ILE A 880 -12.48 -2.64 41.04
N PRO A 881 -13.41 -1.69 41.18
CA PRO A 881 -13.61 -0.70 40.13
C PRO A 881 -12.37 0.19 40.02
N VAL A 882 -12.03 0.54 38.79
CA VAL A 882 -10.87 1.39 38.52
C VAL A 882 -11.04 2.73 39.22
N GLY A 883 -10.06 3.11 40.04
CA GLY A 883 -10.08 4.36 40.79
C GLY A 883 -10.53 4.26 42.25
N ALA A 884 -10.98 3.09 42.72
CA ALA A 884 -11.32 2.91 44.12
C ALA A 884 -10.07 3.08 45.02
N ARG A 885 -10.08 4.07 45.90
CA ARG A 885 -8.97 4.34 46.83
C ARG A 885 -8.98 3.40 48.02
N PHE A 886 -10.15 3.11 48.59
CA PHE A 886 -10.28 2.22 49.74
C PHE A 886 -11.21 1.07 49.40
N VAL A 887 -10.69 -0.16 49.50
CA VAL A 887 -11.40 -1.38 49.12
C VAL A 887 -11.42 -2.35 50.30
N GLY A 888 -12.61 -2.73 50.74
CA GLY A 888 -12.84 -3.84 51.65
C GLY A 888 -12.62 -5.19 50.98
N VAL A 889 -11.84 -6.03 51.63
CA VAL A 889 -11.62 -7.43 51.23
C VAL A 889 -12.80 -8.25 51.76
N PRO A 890 -13.58 -8.93 50.91
CA PRO A 890 -14.69 -9.72 51.40
C PRO A 890 -14.23 -10.93 52.22
N GLU A 891 -15.06 -11.34 53.18
CA GLU A 891 -14.84 -12.52 54.04
C GLU A 891 -13.65 -12.40 55.02
N THR A 892 -13.30 -11.19 55.47
CA THR A 892 -12.25 -10.94 56.48
C THR A 892 -12.77 -10.43 57.82
N SER A 893 -14.08 -10.53 58.08
CA SER A 893 -14.68 -10.14 59.37
C SER A 893 -14.22 -11.06 60.50
N SER A 894 -13.54 -10.51 61.51
CA SER A 894 -13.11 -11.21 62.73
C SER A 894 -13.80 -10.61 63.98
N PRO A 895 -13.79 -11.28 65.14
CA PRO A 895 -14.33 -10.72 66.39
C PRO A 895 -13.66 -9.39 66.80
N GLU A 896 -12.43 -9.17 66.35
CA GLU A 896 -11.61 -7.97 66.61
C GLU A 896 -11.83 -6.86 65.56
N SER A 897 -12.43 -7.20 64.41
CA SER A 897 -12.72 -6.27 63.30
C SER A 897 -14.06 -6.62 62.63
N PRO A 898 -15.21 -6.22 63.23
CA PRO A 898 -16.53 -6.61 62.73
C PRO A 898 -16.87 -6.03 61.34
N GLY A 899 -16.19 -4.96 60.91
CA GLY A 899 -16.30 -4.39 59.56
C GLY A 899 -15.39 -5.05 58.50
N GLY A 900 -14.57 -6.04 58.88
CA GLY A 900 -13.57 -6.65 58.01
C GLY A 900 -12.30 -5.82 57.82
N THR A 901 -11.43 -6.28 56.93
CA THR A 901 -10.20 -5.58 56.52
C THR A 901 -10.37 -4.85 55.20
N MET A 902 -9.72 -3.71 55.08
CA MET A 902 -9.64 -2.87 53.90
C MET A 902 -8.20 -2.59 53.52
N VAL A 903 -8.00 -2.21 52.26
CA VAL A 903 -6.72 -1.85 51.69
C VAL A 903 -6.85 -0.51 50.99
N GLU A 904 -5.86 0.36 51.19
CA GLU A 904 -5.71 1.57 50.38
C GLU A 904 -4.96 1.22 49.09
N VAL A 905 -5.58 1.49 47.95
CA VAL A 905 -5.06 1.19 46.62
C VAL A 905 -4.54 2.48 45.99
N TYR A 906 -3.28 2.44 45.57
CA TYR A 906 -2.63 3.54 44.86
C TYR A 906 -2.64 3.27 43.36
N TRP A 907 -3.12 4.27 42.61
CA TRP A 907 -3.28 4.20 41.16
C TRP A 907 -2.29 5.13 40.45
N GLU A 908 -1.60 4.59 39.45
CA GLU A 908 -0.71 5.32 38.53
C GLU A 908 -1.14 5.09 37.09
N GLN A 909 -0.74 5.98 36.18
CA GLN A 909 -0.95 5.78 34.75
C GLN A 909 0.23 5.03 34.15
N ASP A 910 -0.07 4.04 33.30
CA ASP A 910 0.94 3.43 32.45
C ASP A 910 1.34 4.35 31.27
N ASP A 911 2.33 3.94 30.48
CA ASP A 911 2.81 4.68 29.29
C ASP A 911 1.71 4.92 28.23
N SER A 912 0.59 4.19 28.30
CA SER A 912 -0.58 4.37 27.43
C SER A 912 -1.59 5.39 27.99
N GLY A 913 -1.35 5.91 29.19
CA GLY A 913 -2.21 6.80 29.93
C GLY A 913 -3.34 6.09 30.67
N SER A 914 -3.34 4.76 30.75
CA SER A 914 -4.37 3.97 31.42
C SER A 914 -4.03 3.79 32.90
N LEU A 915 -5.02 3.98 33.78
CA LEU A 915 -4.87 3.72 35.21
C LEU A 915 -4.62 2.23 35.54
N CYS A 916 -3.48 1.97 36.17
CA CYS A 916 -3.04 0.70 36.71
C CYS A 916 -2.80 0.81 38.23
N ILE A 917 -2.92 -0.32 38.94
CA ILE A 917 -2.60 -0.38 40.37
C ILE A 917 -1.09 -0.38 40.50
N SER A 918 -0.51 0.64 41.16
CA SER A 918 0.94 0.71 41.37
C SER A 918 1.36 -0.04 42.64
N ARG A 919 0.64 0.19 43.73
CA ARG A 919 0.84 -0.45 45.02
C ARG A 919 -0.42 -0.41 45.86
N HIS A 920 -0.44 -1.20 46.92
CA HIS A 920 -1.51 -1.20 47.89
C HIS A 920 -0.93 -1.18 49.31
N SER A 921 -1.66 -0.62 50.29
CA SER A 921 -1.24 -0.63 51.70
C SER A 921 -1.27 -2.05 52.27
N ALA A 922 -0.72 -2.22 53.49
CA ALA A 922 -1.06 -3.40 54.29
C ALA A 922 -2.57 -3.44 54.57
N GLU A 923 -3.10 -4.64 54.85
CA GLU A 923 -4.49 -4.81 55.27
C GLU A 923 -4.72 -4.10 56.60
N MET A 924 -5.71 -3.20 56.65
CA MET A 924 -6.08 -2.38 57.81
C MET A 924 -7.54 -2.66 58.21
N PRO A 925 -7.91 -2.56 59.49
CA PRO A 925 -9.30 -2.75 59.90
C PRO A 925 -10.20 -1.60 59.41
N VAL A 926 -11.42 -1.91 58.98
CA VAL A 926 -12.42 -0.89 58.60
C VAL A 926 -12.89 -0.13 59.85
N PRO A 927 -12.90 1.22 59.87
CA PRO A 927 -13.40 2.00 61.00
C PRO A 927 -14.89 1.76 61.28
N TYR A 928 -15.29 1.73 62.56
CA TYR A 928 -16.64 1.35 63.02
C TYR A 928 -17.81 2.21 62.46
N ASN A 929 -17.53 3.40 61.91
CA ASN A 929 -18.53 4.36 61.44
C ASN A 929 -18.63 4.49 59.91
N VAL A 930 -17.98 3.61 59.14
CA VAL A 930 -17.92 3.71 57.67
C VAL A 930 -18.75 2.61 57.02
N GLN A 931 -19.69 2.97 56.16
CA GLN A 931 -20.48 2.01 55.37
C GLN A 931 -19.96 1.96 53.92
N PRO A 932 -20.01 0.79 53.25
CA PRO A 932 -19.62 0.69 51.85
C PRO A 932 -20.60 1.47 50.96
N LEU A 933 -20.10 2.05 49.86
CA LEU A 933 -20.97 2.69 48.88
C LEU A 933 -21.99 1.66 48.33
N PRO A 934 -23.26 2.06 48.12
CA PRO A 934 -24.24 1.20 47.48
C PRO A 934 -23.76 0.84 46.07
N SER A 935 -23.49 -0.44 45.84
CA SER A 935 -23.22 -0.97 44.50
C SER A 935 -24.53 -1.08 43.73
N GLU A 936 -24.60 -0.53 42.51
CA GLU A 936 -25.75 -0.70 41.65
C GLU A 936 -26.04 -2.21 41.40
N PRO A 937 -27.31 -2.65 41.41
CA PRO A 937 -27.64 -4.06 41.23
C PRO A 937 -27.48 -4.49 39.76
N GLN A 938 -26.63 -5.50 39.56
CA GLN A 938 -26.75 -6.55 38.53
C GLN A 938 -27.02 -6.13 37.07
N LEU A 939 -25.97 -5.90 36.28
CA LEU A 939 -25.98 -6.23 34.85
C LEU A 939 -25.61 -7.71 34.66
N LEU A 940 -26.65 -8.55 34.70
CA LEU A 940 -26.76 -9.92 34.21
C LEU A 940 -25.44 -10.62 33.81
N ALA A 941 -25.12 -11.65 34.59
CA ALA A 941 -24.21 -12.72 34.22
C ALA A 941 -24.47 -13.19 32.77
N ARG A 942 -23.59 -12.80 31.83
CA ARG A 942 -23.41 -13.57 30.59
C ARG A 942 -22.70 -14.86 30.98
N THR A 943 -23.48 -15.90 31.22
CA THR A 943 -23.00 -17.28 31.34
C THR A 943 -22.16 -17.63 30.11
N ASN A 944 -20.85 -17.65 30.28
CA ASN A 944 -19.96 -18.35 29.36
C ASN A 944 -20.20 -19.86 29.55
N ILE A 945 -20.99 -20.44 28.65
CA ILE A 945 -21.05 -21.89 28.47
C ILE A 945 -19.75 -22.30 27.79
N LEU A 946 -18.73 -22.58 28.58
CA LEU A 946 -17.61 -23.44 28.24
C LEU A 946 -16.90 -23.81 29.54
N GLY A 947 -17.01 -25.08 29.91
CA GLY A 947 -16.50 -25.65 31.14
C GLY A 947 -15.02 -25.38 31.32
N GLY A 948 -14.70 -24.72 32.42
CA GLY A 948 -13.36 -24.54 32.94
C GLY A 948 -13.48 -23.86 34.30
N GLN A 949 -13.26 -24.62 35.38
CA GLN A 949 -13.21 -24.11 36.74
C GLN A 949 -12.15 -23.01 36.84
N ARG A 950 -12.56 -21.74 36.77
CA ARG A 950 -11.78 -20.61 37.28
C ARG A 950 -12.23 -20.38 38.72
N ARG A 951 -11.27 -20.37 39.64
CA ARG A 951 -11.43 -19.98 41.05
C ARG A 951 -12.26 -18.69 41.13
N GLY A 952 -13.26 -18.66 42.02
CA GLY A 952 -14.23 -17.58 42.13
C GLY A 952 -13.56 -16.22 42.27
N LEU A 953 -13.87 -15.31 41.35
CA LEU A 953 -13.47 -13.90 41.44
C LEU A 953 -14.43 -13.23 42.43
N VAL A 954 -13.85 -12.69 43.51
CA VAL A 954 -14.56 -12.02 44.62
C VAL A 954 -14.55 -10.51 44.36
N TYR A 955 -15.68 -9.84 44.55
CA TYR A 955 -15.84 -8.39 44.29
C TYR A 955 -15.54 -7.57 45.56
N GLY A 956 -14.63 -6.61 45.47
CA GLY A 956 -14.28 -5.74 46.60
C GLY A 956 -15.37 -4.73 46.93
N LEU A 957 -15.58 -4.48 48.22
CA LEU A 957 -16.50 -3.44 48.71
C LEU A 957 -15.80 -2.08 48.64
N VAL A 958 -16.37 -1.08 47.97
CA VAL A 958 -15.73 0.24 47.87
C VAL A 958 -16.22 1.14 48.99
N TYR A 959 -15.28 1.82 49.66
CA TYR A 959 -15.58 2.80 50.70
C TYR A 959 -15.29 4.23 50.23
N ASP A 960 -16.06 5.18 50.76
CA ASP A 960 -15.88 6.59 50.45
C ASP A 960 -14.60 7.13 51.11
N SER A 961 -13.80 7.87 50.33
CA SER A 961 -12.52 8.41 50.82
C SER A 961 -12.74 9.47 51.89
N ASP A 962 -13.78 10.29 51.75
CA ASP A 962 -14.03 11.40 52.67
C ASP A 962 -14.53 10.90 54.03
N GLN A 963 -15.31 9.81 54.04
CA GLN A 963 -15.77 9.17 55.29
C GLN A 963 -14.64 8.51 56.07
N ILE A 964 -13.66 7.92 55.36
CA ILE A 964 -12.51 7.27 56.00
C ILE A 964 -11.54 8.32 56.55
N ILE A 965 -11.26 9.38 55.79
CA ILE A 965 -10.36 10.46 56.23
C ILE A 965 -10.95 11.18 57.44
N ALA A 966 -12.27 11.46 57.44
CA ALA A 966 -12.96 12.06 58.59
C ALA A 966 -13.04 11.15 59.82
N ALA A 967 -12.93 9.82 59.65
CA ALA A 967 -12.85 8.88 60.75
C ALA A 967 -11.42 8.68 61.28
N GLN A 968 -10.40 9.16 60.55
CA GLN A 968 -8.98 9.11 60.93
C GLN A 968 -8.45 10.43 61.50
N SER A 969 -9.11 11.56 61.19
CA SER A 969 -8.92 12.87 61.83
C SER A 969 -9.59 12.94 63.20
#